data_AF-A0A838X9K8-F1
#
_entry.id   AF-A0A838X9K8-F1
#
_cell.length_a   1.000
_cell.length_b   1.000
_cell.length_c   1.000
_cell.angle_alpha   90.00
_cell.angle_beta   90.00
_cell.angle_gamma   90.00
#
_symmetry.space_group_name_H-M   'P 1'
#
loop_
_entity.id
_entity.type
_entity.pdbx_description
1 polymer ?
#
loop_
_entity_poly.entity_id
_entity_poly.type
_entity_poly.pdbx_seq_one_letter_code
_entity_poly.pdbx_strand_id
1 'polypeptide(L)'
;MTHDEFALAWVAFAARWDAARSESAEAAQALLDEVLSSGLSPAPDTAAPASEPVVLACEIALVKRAKALDVKAYRRSQSVVRAAQTGPYKHYCGTGWKQLVNPRIDFDLWWYWNEHLDPTREDVNPLVHHLVSGRHQGLPTLPPAHDVRPPTTFEPGQAVRRVCLFVGYDPDGIVDDHVVAYVTELSRHADVYYLADSTMAPGELEKLADVTRGAWAIRHGRYDFGSWSMLAQDLVGWDVLETYDEVVFANDSAYLVRPLDEVFARMDATPGDWWGLHATKRPYSRDHGDDTPLPLAEAKERWRVANEIDPLDHLHLSSYFLVFRRPVVADPGFRARIDSVRRQAKKPLVILKYEIGLSRYLLTHGFDFATIVDGLYPYLPAYTADYWDVVAQGFPLLKRNLISENPRRTPDLAGWKERILDLVPGADVESFERNLLRVSADDQLRHSLSITTRPDGTVDYHEPWAWARFRTEDRWAPKFDHWWAFPVCAYSHTLSGNERALFDEVAHDPSIKKIILTRSRRIDLPGQNVVTVPLMSREGQHHLVRSRQIFVKHGPRINGHWPVSPITHNFVNLWHGIPLKRFGSAMIDPPPELERAEGREHAATRAVVTSSRLDSLTMRSAFWPLAHADMWPTGLPRNDYIRCEPERLPADLAESVRRLEEDTQGRRLVLFLPTFKDAQDEAYYRFSPEELAWLQDWMYRHDAVLGVREHMADSAKTYWHQLAPLGAIDVSSRRYPDLEVLYRSADGLVSDYSSCLVDFMLTGRPMASFAYDLDRYAQQERGLFYDLSQVLPGPVCETFDDLAAALDGFFDPLTPDQEEDYAWRRRLFFDHVDDRASARVVARVKSLYGS
;
A
#
# COMPACT_ATOMS: atom_id res chain seq x y z
N MET A 1 2.91 -37.72 12.23
CA MET A 1 3.76 -36.60 12.65
C MET A 1 2.91 -35.35 12.61
N THR A 2 2.97 -34.52 13.65
CA THR A 2 2.41 -33.16 13.63
C THR A 2 3.20 -32.27 12.65
N HIS A 3 2.70 -31.06 12.39
CA HIS A 3 3.38 -30.09 11.54
C HIS A 3 4.80 -29.77 12.06
N ASP A 4 4.95 -29.51 13.35
CA ASP A 4 6.24 -29.18 13.96
C ASP A 4 7.20 -30.37 13.96
N GLU A 5 6.69 -31.58 14.24
CA GLU A 5 7.48 -32.81 14.15
C GLU A 5 8.01 -33.03 12.73
N PHE A 6 7.18 -32.76 11.71
CA PHE A 6 7.60 -32.86 10.33
C PHE A 6 8.66 -31.82 9.97
N ALA A 7 8.45 -30.55 10.34
CA ALA A 7 9.38 -29.47 10.02
C ALA A 7 10.78 -29.75 10.59
N LEU A 8 10.85 -30.20 11.86
CA LEU A 8 12.09 -30.60 12.51
C LEU A 8 12.74 -31.81 11.82
N ALA A 9 11.96 -32.85 11.53
CA ALA A 9 12.44 -34.04 10.84
C ALA A 9 12.97 -33.74 9.43
N TRP A 10 12.32 -32.83 8.70
CA TRP A 10 12.72 -32.46 7.35
C TRP A 10 14.05 -31.71 7.34
N VAL A 11 14.21 -30.74 8.24
CA VAL A 11 15.45 -29.96 8.37
C VAL A 11 16.63 -30.86 8.80
N ALA A 12 16.40 -31.81 9.71
CA ALA A 12 17.41 -32.81 10.09
C ALA A 12 17.77 -33.76 8.93
N PHE A 13 16.78 -34.19 8.14
CA PHE A 13 17.01 -34.98 6.93
C PHE A 13 17.84 -34.21 5.90
N ALA A 14 17.54 -32.93 5.68
CA ALA A 14 18.29 -32.08 4.76
C ALA A 14 19.76 -31.94 5.18
N ALA A 15 20.06 -31.84 6.48
CA ALA A 15 21.43 -31.82 7.01
C ALA A 15 22.18 -33.13 6.72
N ARG A 16 21.53 -34.28 6.95
CA ARG A 16 22.09 -35.61 6.63
C ARG A 16 22.34 -35.77 5.13
N TRP A 17 21.41 -35.32 4.30
CA TRP A 17 21.56 -35.34 2.85
C TRP A 17 22.72 -34.46 2.38
N ASP A 18 22.93 -33.29 2.97
CA ASP A 18 24.03 -32.40 2.60
C ASP A 18 25.41 -32.93 2.98
N ALA A 19 25.50 -33.59 4.14
CA ALA A 19 26.70 -34.33 4.55
C ALA A 19 27.01 -35.47 3.55
N ALA A 20 26.02 -36.30 3.23
CA ALA A 20 26.18 -37.37 2.25
C ALA A 20 26.52 -36.87 0.85
N ARG A 21 25.95 -35.73 0.42
CA ARG A 21 26.25 -35.07 -0.86
C ARG A 21 27.69 -34.58 -0.93
N SER A 22 28.26 -34.19 0.21
CA SER A 22 29.66 -33.78 0.31
C SER A 22 30.62 -34.97 0.23
N GLU A 23 30.16 -36.18 0.57
CA GLU A 23 30.92 -37.43 0.43
C GLU A 23 30.84 -38.01 -0.99
N SER A 24 29.63 -38.19 -1.54
CA SER A 24 29.42 -38.68 -2.92
C SER A 24 28.01 -38.38 -3.45
N ALA A 25 27.88 -38.30 -4.78
CA ALA A 25 26.57 -38.10 -5.41
C ALA A 25 25.65 -39.33 -5.24
N GLU A 26 26.25 -40.54 -5.21
CA GLU A 26 25.55 -41.81 -5.04
C GLU A 26 24.96 -41.95 -3.63
N ALA A 27 25.70 -41.57 -2.58
CA ALA A 27 25.20 -41.61 -1.20
C ALA A 27 24.01 -40.66 -1.00
N ALA A 28 24.10 -39.44 -1.55
CA ALA A 28 22.99 -38.49 -1.51
C ALA A 28 21.75 -38.99 -2.27
N GLN A 29 21.94 -39.66 -3.42
CA GLN A 29 20.83 -40.28 -4.16
C GLN A 29 20.20 -41.44 -3.39
N ALA A 30 21.01 -42.29 -2.75
CA ALA A 30 20.52 -43.40 -1.95
C ALA A 30 19.61 -42.92 -0.80
N LEU A 31 19.97 -41.83 -0.12
CA LEU A 31 19.13 -41.22 0.92
C LEU A 31 17.79 -40.69 0.37
N LEU A 32 17.81 -40.09 -0.82
CA LEU A 32 16.58 -39.63 -1.47
C LEU A 32 15.69 -40.82 -1.86
N ASP A 33 16.27 -41.89 -2.39
CA ASP A 33 15.51 -43.10 -2.74
C ASP A 33 14.94 -43.80 -1.49
N GLU A 34 15.72 -43.86 -0.41
CA GLU A 34 15.31 -44.39 0.89
C GLU A 34 14.10 -43.61 1.41
N VAL A 35 14.21 -42.29 1.60
CA VAL A 35 13.10 -41.47 2.14
C VAL A 35 11.88 -41.49 1.22
N LEU A 36 12.08 -41.63 -0.10
CA LEU A 36 10.96 -41.79 -1.02
C LEU A 36 10.31 -43.18 -0.91
N SER A 37 11.01 -44.21 -0.48
CA SER A 37 10.47 -45.57 -0.35
C SER A 37 9.83 -45.84 1.01
N SER A 38 10.47 -45.40 2.09
CA SER A 38 10.09 -45.69 3.48
C SER A 38 9.36 -44.55 4.18
N GLY A 39 9.40 -43.35 3.61
CA GLY A 39 8.93 -42.13 4.26
C GLY A 39 9.94 -41.54 5.24
N LEU A 40 9.67 -40.31 5.68
CA LEU A 40 10.46 -39.55 6.63
C LEU A 40 10.23 -40.09 8.04
N SER A 41 11.32 -40.43 8.72
CA SER A 41 11.30 -40.82 10.13
C SER A 41 11.45 -39.60 11.05
N PRO A 42 10.92 -39.64 12.29
CA PRO A 42 11.13 -38.58 13.27
C PRO A 42 12.61 -38.28 13.51
N ALA A 43 12.95 -37.02 13.77
CA ALA A 43 14.32 -36.63 14.10
C ALA A 43 14.70 -37.12 15.52
N PRO A 44 15.94 -37.52 15.77
CA PRO A 44 16.47 -37.56 17.13
C PRO A 44 16.62 -36.12 17.67
N ASP A 45 16.33 -35.91 18.96
CA ASP A 45 16.33 -34.59 19.65
C ASP A 45 17.64 -33.76 19.54
N THR A 46 18.74 -34.36 19.05
CA THR A 46 20.08 -33.77 19.05
C THR A 46 20.60 -33.33 17.67
N ALA A 47 19.79 -33.40 16.61
CA ALA A 47 20.23 -33.03 15.26
C ALA A 47 20.34 -31.51 15.07
N ALA A 48 21.50 -31.01 14.64
CA ALA A 48 21.68 -29.61 14.27
C ALA A 48 20.86 -29.27 13.00
N PRO A 49 20.08 -28.17 12.98
CA PRO A 49 19.22 -27.85 11.85
C PRO A 49 20.03 -27.35 10.64
N ALA A 50 19.64 -27.80 9.44
CA ALA A 50 20.17 -27.29 8.17
C ALA A 50 19.76 -25.82 7.92
N SER A 51 20.62 -25.08 7.23
CA SER A 51 20.31 -23.72 6.77
C SER A 51 19.31 -23.74 5.60
N GLU A 52 18.56 -22.65 5.41
CA GLU A 52 17.57 -22.54 4.31
C GLU A 52 18.12 -22.87 2.91
N PRO A 53 19.34 -22.44 2.51
CA PRO A 53 19.89 -22.80 1.20
C PRO A 53 20.10 -24.31 1.05
N VAL A 54 20.45 -25.00 2.13
CA VAL A 54 20.64 -26.46 2.14
C VAL A 54 19.30 -27.16 2.04
N VAL A 55 18.30 -26.72 2.80
CA VAL A 55 16.93 -27.24 2.72
C VAL A 55 16.39 -27.09 1.30
N LEU A 56 16.50 -25.90 0.71
CA LEU A 56 16.07 -25.64 -0.67
C LEU A 56 16.79 -26.54 -1.69
N ALA A 57 18.10 -26.73 -1.55
CA ALA A 57 18.86 -27.61 -2.44
C ALA A 57 18.38 -29.07 -2.33
N CYS A 58 18.10 -29.54 -1.11
CA CYS A 58 17.57 -30.86 -0.84
C CYS A 58 16.17 -31.05 -1.46
N GLU A 59 15.27 -30.08 -1.29
CA GLU A 59 13.94 -30.10 -1.91
C GLU A 59 14.01 -30.20 -3.44
N ILE A 60 14.88 -29.40 -4.06
CA ILE A 60 15.08 -29.43 -5.52
C ILE A 60 15.54 -30.82 -5.97
N ALA A 61 16.47 -31.44 -5.23
CA ALA A 61 16.98 -32.76 -5.54
C ALA A 61 15.90 -33.84 -5.38
N LEU A 62 15.13 -33.78 -4.29
CA LEU A 62 14.02 -34.70 -4.02
C LEU A 62 12.93 -34.62 -5.10
N VAL A 63 12.43 -33.42 -5.41
CA VAL A 63 11.35 -33.23 -6.40
C VAL A 63 11.80 -33.66 -7.79
N LYS A 64 13.07 -33.40 -8.17
CA LYS A 64 13.66 -33.90 -9.41
C LYS A 64 13.75 -35.42 -9.42
N ARG A 65 14.24 -36.02 -8.33
CA ARG A 65 14.41 -37.48 -8.22
C ARG A 65 13.07 -38.20 -8.33
N ALA A 66 12.03 -37.66 -7.68
CA ALA A 66 10.67 -38.17 -7.72
C ALA A 66 9.93 -37.87 -9.04
N LYS A 67 10.48 -37.03 -9.93
CA LYS A 67 9.79 -36.53 -11.14
C LYS A 67 8.41 -35.94 -10.83
N ALA A 68 8.29 -35.26 -9.69
CA ALA A 68 7.01 -34.85 -9.12
C ALA A 68 6.49 -33.49 -9.65
N LEU A 69 7.11 -32.95 -10.70
CA LEU A 69 6.76 -31.67 -11.33
C LEU A 69 6.53 -31.88 -12.84
N ASP A 70 5.36 -31.48 -13.34
CA ASP A 70 5.13 -31.40 -14.78
C ASP A 70 5.82 -30.16 -15.35
N VAL A 71 7.08 -30.31 -15.74
CA VAL A 71 7.90 -29.20 -16.24
C VAL A 71 7.30 -28.52 -17.48
N LYS A 72 6.61 -29.27 -18.35
CA LYS A 72 6.07 -28.72 -19.61
C LYS A 72 4.86 -27.85 -19.32
N ALA A 73 3.92 -28.34 -18.50
CA ALA A 73 2.75 -27.58 -18.10
C ALA A 73 3.12 -26.41 -17.18
N TYR A 74 4.04 -26.62 -16.23
CA TYR A 74 4.51 -25.60 -15.31
C TYR A 74 5.13 -24.40 -16.04
N ARG A 75 5.92 -24.63 -17.11
CA ARG A 75 6.47 -23.56 -17.96
C ARG A 75 5.42 -22.76 -18.73
N ARG A 76 4.24 -23.34 -18.97
CA ARG A 76 3.13 -22.69 -19.68
C ARG A 76 2.26 -21.85 -18.76
N SER A 77 2.29 -22.11 -17.45
CA SER A 77 1.52 -21.32 -16.47
C SER A 77 1.98 -19.85 -16.47
N GLN A 78 1.02 -18.92 -16.44
CA GLN A 78 1.32 -17.49 -16.62
C GLN A 78 2.09 -16.91 -15.43
N SER A 79 1.90 -17.48 -14.24
CA SER A 79 2.66 -17.19 -13.01
C SER A 79 4.16 -17.43 -13.18
N VAL A 80 4.55 -18.48 -13.92
CA VAL A 80 5.94 -18.88 -14.15
C VAL A 80 6.58 -18.13 -15.33
N VAL A 81 5.81 -17.78 -16.36
CA VAL A 81 6.30 -17.05 -17.54
C VAL A 81 6.86 -15.66 -17.18
N ARG A 82 6.32 -15.00 -16.15
CA ARG A 82 6.81 -13.70 -15.68
C ARG A 82 8.14 -13.78 -14.89
N ALA A 83 8.59 -14.97 -14.47
CA ALA A 83 9.75 -15.19 -13.61
C ALA A 83 10.95 -15.85 -14.34
N ALA A 84 11.06 -15.66 -15.65
CA ALA A 84 11.76 -16.54 -16.60
C ALA A 84 13.31 -16.69 -16.53
N GLN A 85 13.96 -16.60 -15.38
CA GLN A 85 15.44 -16.69 -15.30
C GLN A 85 16.01 -17.84 -14.44
N THR A 86 15.23 -18.54 -13.60
CA THR A 86 15.79 -19.44 -12.55
C THR A 86 15.62 -20.95 -12.76
N GLY A 87 14.89 -21.39 -13.80
CA GLY A 87 14.61 -22.82 -14.08
C GLY A 87 13.48 -23.42 -13.20
N PRO A 88 12.69 -24.39 -13.71
CA PRO A 88 11.37 -24.74 -13.14
C PRO A 88 11.41 -25.34 -11.73
N TYR A 89 12.34 -26.27 -11.46
CA TYR A 89 12.48 -26.89 -10.12
C TYR A 89 12.94 -25.88 -9.06
N LYS A 90 13.94 -25.06 -9.40
CA LYS A 90 14.45 -24.02 -8.50
C LYS A 90 13.38 -22.97 -8.22
N HIS A 91 12.65 -22.55 -9.26
CA HIS A 91 11.51 -21.66 -9.10
C HIS A 91 10.44 -22.27 -8.20
N TYR A 92 10.00 -23.51 -8.47
CA TYR A 92 8.97 -24.20 -7.69
C TYR A 92 9.34 -24.28 -6.21
N CYS A 93 10.42 -24.97 -5.84
CA CYS A 93 10.79 -25.18 -4.44
C CYS A 93 11.09 -23.87 -3.70
N GLY A 94 11.65 -22.86 -4.40
CA GLY A 94 11.97 -21.58 -3.77
C GLY A 94 10.75 -20.69 -3.54
N THR A 95 9.89 -20.54 -4.55
CA THR A 95 8.80 -19.54 -4.52
C THR A 95 7.50 -19.97 -5.19
N GLY A 96 7.54 -20.95 -6.10
CA GLY A 96 6.37 -21.31 -6.91
C GLY A 96 5.23 -21.93 -6.12
N TRP A 97 5.53 -22.79 -5.13
CA TRP A 97 4.49 -23.34 -4.25
C TRP A 97 3.89 -22.26 -3.32
N LYS A 98 4.70 -21.29 -2.88
CA LYS A 98 4.20 -20.11 -2.14
C LYS A 98 3.34 -19.19 -3.01
N GLN A 99 3.50 -19.28 -4.33
CA GLN A 99 2.64 -18.63 -5.32
C GLN A 99 1.43 -19.48 -5.74
N LEU A 100 1.19 -20.60 -5.05
CA LEU A 100 0.11 -21.54 -5.28
C LEU A 100 0.10 -22.21 -6.67
N VAL A 101 1.22 -22.23 -7.38
CA VAL A 101 1.27 -22.92 -8.68
C VAL A 101 1.24 -24.43 -8.45
N ASN A 102 0.23 -25.12 -9.00
CA ASN A 102 0.12 -26.56 -8.82
C ASN A 102 1.29 -27.28 -9.52
N PRO A 103 1.94 -28.26 -8.86
CA PRO A 103 3.07 -28.95 -9.46
C PRO A 103 2.66 -29.90 -10.59
N ARG A 104 1.43 -30.43 -10.51
CA ARG A 104 0.82 -31.38 -11.44
C ARG A 104 -0.70 -31.24 -11.39
N ILE A 105 -1.41 -31.70 -12.43
CA ILE A 105 -2.87 -31.62 -12.52
C ILE A 105 -3.58 -32.57 -11.54
N ASP A 106 -2.87 -33.54 -10.97
CA ASP A 106 -3.37 -34.44 -9.94
C ASP A 106 -2.98 -34.00 -8.52
N PHE A 107 -2.55 -32.74 -8.35
CA PHE A 107 -2.18 -32.17 -7.06
C PHE A 107 -2.78 -30.78 -6.90
N ASP A 108 -3.75 -30.64 -5.99
CA ASP A 108 -4.29 -29.35 -5.58
C ASP A 108 -3.50 -28.82 -4.38
N LEU A 109 -2.58 -27.90 -4.66
CA LEU A 109 -1.62 -27.43 -3.67
C LEU A 109 -2.30 -26.72 -2.50
N TRP A 110 -3.28 -25.86 -2.78
CA TRP A 110 -3.94 -25.10 -1.74
C TRP A 110 -4.87 -25.98 -0.89
N TRP A 111 -5.60 -26.90 -1.52
CA TRP A 111 -6.44 -27.85 -0.80
C TRP A 111 -5.61 -28.78 0.09
N TYR A 112 -4.54 -29.38 -0.45
CA TYR A 112 -3.67 -30.27 0.32
C TYR A 112 -3.10 -29.58 1.55
N TRP A 113 -2.71 -28.31 1.39
CA TRP A 113 -2.18 -27.49 2.48
C TRP A 113 -3.23 -27.23 3.57
N ASN A 114 -4.49 -26.96 3.21
CA ASN A 114 -5.55 -26.75 4.21
C ASN A 114 -5.96 -28.04 4.93
N GLU A 115 -6.04 -29.16 4.21
CA GLU A 115 -6.57 -30.41 4.78
C GLU A 115 -5.55 -31.19 5.59
N HIS A 116 -4.26 -31.01 5.31
CA HIS A 116 -3.21 -31.89 5.84
C HIS A 116 -2.06 -31.14 6.53
N LEU A 117 -2.01 -29.82 6.43
CA LEU A 117 -0.97 -28.98 7.00
C LEU A 117 -1.59 -27.79 7.73
N ASP A 118 -0.73 -26.90 8.25
CA ASP A 118 -1.16 -25.61 8.79
C ASP A 118 -1.13 -24.56 7.66
N PRO A 119 -2.29 -24.12 7.14
CA PRO A 119 -2.36 -23.13 6.06
C PRO A 119 -1.90 -21.73 6.48
N THR A 120 -1.61 -21.51 7.77
CA THR A 120 -1.12 -20.25 8.32
C THR A 120 0.41 -20.14 8.32
N ARG A 121 1.11 -21.24 8.00
CA ARG A 121 2.58 -21.34 8.03
C ARG A 121 3.17 -21.71 6.67
N GLU A 122 4.29 -21.09 6.28
CA GLU A 122 4.98 -21.28 4.98
C GLU A 122 6.40 -21.87 5.11
N ASP A 123 6.61 -22.71 6.11
CA ASP A 123 7.85 -23.42 6.44
C ASP A 123 7.88 -24.87 5.91
N VAL A 124 6.72 -25.43 5.53
CA VAL A 124 6.62 -26.77 4.94
C VAL A 124 6.13 -26.69 3.50
N ASN A 125 6.95 -27.15 2.55
CA ASN A 125 6.57 -27.31 1.15
C ASN A 125 5.56 -28.48 1.01
N PRO A 126 4.29 -28.25 0.61
CA PRO A 126 3.27 -29.30 0.66
C PRO A 126 3.54 -30.48 -0.29
N LEU A 127 4.21 -30.26 -1.42
CA LEU A 127 4.60 -31.34 -2.32
C LEU A 127 5.67 -32.22 -1.68
N VAL A 128 6.64 -31.62 -0.98
CA VAL A 128 7.68 -32.35 -0.26
C VAL A 128 7.04 -33.16 0.87
N HIS A 129 6.17 -32.54 1.67
CA HIS A 129 5.41 -33.23 2.70
C HIS A 129 4.67 -34.45 2.14
N HIS A 130 3.96 -34.29 1.01
CA HIS A 130 3.29 -35.41 0.37
C HIS A 130 4.26 -36.51 -0.05
N LEU A 131 5.39 -36.17 -0.68
CA LEU A 131 6.36 -37.15 -1.18
C LEU A 131 7.01 -37.98 -0.09
N VAL A 132 7.30 -37.40 1.08
CA VAL A 132 8.04 -38.12 2.12
C VAL A 132 7.18 -38.50 3.33
N SER A 133 5.95 -38.02 3.43
CA SER A 133 5.06 -38.38 4.53
C SER A 133 3.64 -38.68 4.05
N GLY A 134 3.00 -37.73 3.38
CA GLY A 134 1.57 -37.82 3.05
C GLY A 134 1.21 -39.06 2.23
N ARG A 135 1.97 -39.41 1.19
CA ARG A 135 1.68 -40.60 0.39
C ARG A 135 1.86 -41.92 1.16
N HIS A 136 2.75 -41.95 2.15
CA HIS A 136 2.95 -43.13 3.00
C HIS A 136 1.84 -43.28 4.04
N GLN A 137 1.17 -42.18 4.36
CA GLN A 137 -0.04 -42.13 5.18
C GLN A 137 -1.33 -42.30 4.35
N GLY A 138 -1.23 -42.42 3.02
CA GLY A 138 -2.39 -42.49 2.12
C GLY A 138 -3.16 -41.17 1.99
N LEU A 139 -2.54 -40.03 2.29
CA LEU A 139 -3.19 -38.73 2.18
C LEU A 139 -3.48 -38.38 0.71
N PRO A 140 -4.73 -38.08 0.35
CA PRO A 140 -5.12 -37.65 -0.99
C PRO A 140 -4.41 -36.35 -1.41
N THR A 141 -4.26 -36.15 -2.72
CA THR A 141 -3.69 -34.92 -3.33
C THR A 141 -4.72 -34.05 -4.02
N LEU A 142 -5.96 -34.55 -4.10
CA LEU A 142 -7.12 -33.87 -4.65
C LEU A 142 -8.29 -34.06 -3.69
N PRO A 143 -9.24 -33.11 -3.65
CA PRO A 143 -10.49 -33.31 -2.94
C PRO A 143 -11.20 -34.58 -3.41
N PRO A 144 -11.75 -35.39 -2.49
CA PRO A 144 -12.53 -36.56 -2.86
C PRO A 144 -13.78 -36.13 -3.64
N ALA A 145 -14.26 -37.00 -4.52
CA ALA A 145 -15.51 -36.75 -5.23
C ALA A 145 -16.68 -36.84 -4.23
N HIS A 146 -17.45 -35.75 -4.12
CA HIS A 146 -18.69 -35.70 -3.35
C HIS A 146 -19.90 -35.67 -4.29
N ASP A 147 -20.98 -36.33 -3.91
CA ASP A 147 -22.27 -36.19 -4.60
C ASP A 147 -22.82 -34.76 -4.46
N VAL A 148 -23.62 -34.32 -5.44
CA VAL A 148 -24.31 -33.02 -5.33
C VAL A 148 -25.27 -33.12 -4.15
N ARG A 149 -25.18 -32.19 -3.21
CA ARG A 149 -26.17 -32.09 -2.14
C ARG A 149 -27.43 -31.42 -2.71
N PRO A 150 -28.65 -31.81 -2.29
CA PRO A 150 -29.84 -31.07 -2.63
C PRO A 150 -29.66 -29.59 -2.22
N PRO A 151 -29.85 -28.63 -3.14
CA PRO A 151 -29.62 -27.23 -2.84
C PRO A 151 -30.62 -26.74 -1.79
N THR A 152 -30.19 -25.84 -0.93
CA THR A 152 -31.09 -25.17 0.02
C THR A 152 -32.18 -24.41 -0.73
N THR A 153 -33.43 -24.52 -0.27
CA THR A 153 -34.61 -23.83 -0.81
C THR A 153 -35.37 -23.13 0.31
N PHE A 154 -36.04 -22.03 -0.02
CA PHE A 154 -36.94 -21.32 0.89
C PHE A 154 -38.38 -21.47 0.39
N GLU A 155 -39.33 -21.53 1.32
CA GLU A 155 -40.74 -21.55 0.95
C GLU A 155 -41.16 -20.19 0.35
N PRO A 156 -42.04 -20.15 -0.66
CA PRO A 156 -42.51 -18.89 -1.22
C PRO A 156 -43.09 -17.95 -0.15
N GLY A 157 -42.52 -16.74 -0.04
CA GLY A 157 -42.93 -15.74 0.95
C GLY A 157 -42.38 -15.95 2.37
N GLN A 158 -41.49 -16.93 2.57
CA GLN A 158 -40.73 -17.08 3.81
C GLN A 158 -39.85 -15.84 4.05
N ALA A 159 -39.95 -15.26 5.24
CA ALA A 159 -39.02 -14.22 5.67
C ALA A 159 -37.64 -14.85 5.95
N VAL A 160 -36.65 -14.52 5.12
CA VAL A 160 -35.27 -15.00 5.26
C VAL A 160 -34.49 -14.07 6.18
N ARG A 161 -33.93 -14.59 7.27
CA ARG A 161 -33.11 -13.81 8.19
C ARG A 161 -31.67 -13.72 7.69
N ARG A 162 -31.21 -12.50 7.43
CA ARG A 162 -29.86 -12.23 6.91
C ARG A 162 -29.01 -11.45 7.89
N VAL A 163 -27.73 -11.78 7.93
CA VAL A 163 -26.69 -10.96 8.55
C VAL A 163 -25.67 -10.59 7.48
N CYS A 164 -25.21 -9.34 7.47
CA CYS A 164 -24.17 -8.87 6.55
C CYS A 164 -22.91 -8.50 7.33
N LEU A 165 -21.79 -9.10 6.94
CA LEU A 165 -20.45 -8.67 7.30
C LEU A 165 -19.94 -7.74 6.20
N PHE A 166 -20.14 -6.44 6.38
CA PHE A 166 -19.66 -5.42 5.46
C PHE A 166 -18.26 -4.99 5.85
N VAL A 167 -17.33 -4.98 4.90
CA VAL A 167 -15.94 -4.60 5.17
C VAL A 167 -15.52 -3.43 4.30
N GLY A 168 -14.86 -2.46 4.93
CA GLY A 168 -14.42 -1.23 4.29
C GLY A 168 -12.91 -1.07 4.33
N TYR A 169 -12.38 -0.35 3.35
CA TYR A 169 -11.06 0.23 3.41
C TYR A 169 -11.10 1.60 2.74
N ASP A 170 -10.98 2.63 3.57
CA ASP A 170 -10.70 3.95 3.07
C ASP A 170 -9.27 4.34 3.41
N PRO A 171 -8.46 4.78 2.43
CA PRO A 171 -7.13 5.24 2.74
C PRO A 171 -7.22 6.36 3.77
N ASP A 172 -8.15 7.30 3.65
CA ASP A 172 -8.37 8.51 4.47
C ASP A 172 -8.96 8.28 5.85
N GLY A 173 -9.30 7.04 6.19
CA GLY A 173 -9.88 6.73 7.49
C GLY A 173 -11.24 7.40 7.67
N ILE A 174 -12.02 7.46 6.59
CA ILE A 174 -13.39 7.97 6.59
C ILE A 174 -14.37 6.88 6.16
N VAL A 175 -15.62 7.00 6.61
CA VAL A 175 -16.75 6.28 6.02
C VAL A 175 -17.33 7.17 4.93
N ASP A 176 -16.98 6.88 3.67
CA ASP A 176 -17.38 7.67 2.50
C ASP A 176 -18.90 7.59 2.24
N ASP A 177 -19.48 8.64 1.66
CA ASP A 177 -20.92 8.76 1.39
C ASP A 177 -21.48 7.53 0.62
N HIS A 178 -20.74 7.00 -0.36
CA HIS A 178 -21.20 5.82 -1.10
C HIS A 178 -21.25 4.55 -0.24
N VAL A 179 -20.39 4.45 0.79
CA VAL A 179 -20.41 3.34 1.76
C VAL A 179 -21.61 3.48 2.67
N VAL A 180 -21.90 4.70 3.16
CA VAL A 180 -23.10 4.97 3.96
C VAL A 180 -24.35 4.58 3.17
N ALA A 181 -24.45 4.98 1.90
CA ALA A 181 -25.57 4.62 1.03
C ALA A 181 -25.70 3.10 0.83
N TYR A 182 -24.57 2.41 0.62
CA TYR A 182 -24.57 0.96 0.40
C TYR A 182 -24.93 0.18 1.66
N VAL A 183 -24.39 0.55 2.82
CA VAL A 183 -24.71 -0.07 4.11
C VAL A 183 -26.16 0.20 4.49
N THR A 184 -26.68 1.40 4.23
CA THR A 184 -28.10 1.74 4.45
C THR A 184 -29.03 0.89 3.58
N GLU A 185 -28.66 0.65 2.32
CA GLU A 185 -29.43 -0.25 1.47
C GLU A 185 -29.40 -1.69 2.01
N LEU A 186 -28.23 -2.19 2.41
CA LEU A 186 -28.10 -3.53 3.00
C LEU A 186 -28.88 -3.68 4.30
N SER A 187 -28.97 -2.63 5.13
CA SER A 187 -29.69 -2.67 6.41
C SER A 187 -31.21 -2.81 6.25
N ARG A 188 -31.75 -2.56 5.05
CA ARG A 188 -33.15 -2.87 4.72
C ARG A 188 -33.39 -4.37 4.58
N HIS A 189 -32.36 -5.15 4.29
CA HIS A 189 -32.45 -6.58 3.95
C HIS A 189 -31.71 -7.50 4.94
N ALA A 190 -30.80 -6.97 5.76
CA ALA A 190 -29.97 -7.74 6.68
C ALA A 190 -29.61 -6.94 7.95
N ASP A 191 -29.30 -7.65 9.04
CA ASP A 191 -28.58 -7.06 10.17
C ASP A 191 -27.11 -6.84 9.77
N VAL A 192 -26.65 -5.59 9.70
CA VAL A 192 -25.30 -5.27 9.19
C VAL A 192 -24.29 -5.08 10.31
N TYR A 193 -23.14 -5.74 10.21
CA TYR A 193 -21.94 -5.51 11.00
C TYR A 193 -20.85 -4.96 10.09
N TYR A 194 -20.24 -3.85 10.49
CA TYR A 194 -19.26 -3.13 9.70
C TYR A 194 -17.86 -3.21 10.32
N LEU A 195 -16.84 -3.55 9.51
CA LEU A 195 -15.44 -3.45 9.93
C LEU A 195 -14.60 -2.76 8.84
N ALA A 196 -13.94 -1.65 9.21
CA ALA A 196 -12.93 -1.03 8.36
C ALA A 196 -11.52 -1.53 8.70
N ASP A 197 -10.73 -1.94 7.69
CA ASP A 197 -9.27 -2.17 7.80
C ASP A 197 -8.50 -0.84 7.75
N SER A 198 -8.93 0.14 8.54
CA SER A 198 -8.40 1.51 8.55
C SER A 198 -8.27 2.04 9.98
N THR A 199 -7.35 2.99 10.18
CA THR A 199 -7.41 3.88 11.34
C THR A 199 -8.43 4.96 11.01
N MET A 200 -9.54 5.00 11.74
CA MET A 200 -10.68 5.88 11.43
C MET A 200 -10.59 7.23 12.16
N ALA A 201 -11.00 8.31 11.50
CA ALA A 201 -11.14 9.62 12.12
C ALA A 201 -12.33 9.64 13.12
N PRO A 202 -12.29 10.52 14.15
CA PRO A 202 -13.40 10.67 15.09
C PRO A 202 -14.72 11.04 14.39
N GLY A 203 -15.85 10.45 14.79
CA GLY A 203 -17.16 10.79 14.23
C GLY A 203 -17.56 10.01 12.97
N GLU A 204 -16.64 9.27 12.36
CA GLU A 204 -16.88 8.59 11.09
C GLU A 204 -17.69 7.30 11.23
N LEU A 205 -17.49 6.52 12.31
CA LEU A 205 -18.28 5.30 12.55
C LEU A 205 -19.72 5.63 12.96
N GLU A 206 -19.93 6.79 13.59
CA GLU A 206 -21.23 7.30 14.02
C GLU A 206 -22.19 7.51 12.84
N LYS A 207 -21.65 7.74 11.62
CA LYS A 207 -22.44 7.79 10.38
C LYS A 207 -23.22 6.49 10.11
N LEU A 208 -22.80 5.37 10.70
CA LEU A 208 -23.37 4.05 10.51
C LEU A 208 -24.21 3.57 11.71
N ALA A 209 -24.32 4.36 12.79
CA ALA A 209 -24.92 3.93 14.05
C ALA A 209 -26.39 3.50 13.91
N ASP A 210 -27.15 4.17 13.04
CA ASP A 210 -28.57 3.89 12.84
C ASP A 210 -28.85 2.71 11.89
N VAL A 211 -27.81 2.25 11.16
CA VAL A 211 -27.95 1.25 10.08
C VAL A 211 -27.11 0.00 10.32
N THR A 212 -26.35 -0.08 11.42
CA THR A 212 -25.53 -1.24 11.79
C THR A 212 -25.85 -1.74 13.20
N ARG A 213 -25.63 -3.04 13.42
CA ARG A 213 -25.66 -3.68 14.75
C ARG A 213 -24.34 -3.50 15.51
N GLY A 214 -23.27 -3.25 14.79
CA GLY A 214 -21.95 -2.96 15.33
C GLY A 214 -21.03 -2.47 14.21
N ALA A 215 -20.21 -1.48 14.53
CA ALA A 215 -19.26 -0.87 13.60
C ALA A 215 -17.91 -0.71 14.29
N TRP A 216 -16.85 -1.16 13.63
CA TRP A 216 -15.48 -1.11 14.14
C TRP A 216 -14.52 -0.60 13.06
N ALA A 217 -13.39 -0.07 13.50
CA ALA A 217 -12.27 0.26 12.64
C ALA A 217 -10.98 -0.28 13.28
N ILE A 218 -10.42 -1.33 12.69
CA ILE A 218 -9.26 -2.04 13.23
C ILE A 218 -8.29 -2.28 12.07
N ARG A 219 -7.15 -1.58 12.08
CA ARG A 219 -6.12 -1.77 11.07
C ARG A 219 -5.41 -3.11 11.30
N HIS A 220 -5.57 -4.05 10.37
CA HIS A 220 -4.96 -5.39 10.45
C HIS A 220 -4.18 -5.77 9.18
N GLY A 221 -4.39 -5.09 8.04
CA GLY A 221 -3.59 -5.29 6.82
C GLY A 221 -3.74 -6.67 6.19
N ARG A 222 -4.88 -7.32 6.40
CA ARG A 222 -5.21 -8.67 5.89
C ARG A 222 -6.22 -8.64 4.73
N TYR A 223 -6.54 -7.44 4.20
CA TYR A 223 -7.58 -7.22 3.19
C TYR A 223 -8.96 -7.70 3.64
N ASP A 224 -9.95 -7.63 2.75
CA ASP A 224 -11.37 -7.91 2.98
C ASP A 224 -11.60 -9.27 3.67
N PHE A 225 -10.93 -10.33 3.22
CA PHE A 225 -11.01 -11.66 3.84
C PHE A 225 -10.54 -11.67 5.30
N GLY A 226 -9.56 -10.85 5.65
CA GLY A 226 -9.12 -10.72 7.02
C GLY A 226 -10.11 -9.97 7.90
N SER A 227 -10.84 -9.02 7.32
CA SER A 227 -11.91 -8.30 8.00
C SER A 227 -13.12 -9.21 8.22
N TRP A 228 -13.52 -9.99 7.21
CA TRP A 228 -14.58 -11.00 7.39
C TRP A 228 -14.19 -12.08 8.41
N SER A 229 -12.94 -12.54 8.39
CA SER A 229 -12.40 -13.46 9.38
C SER A 229 -12.50 -12.89 10.80
N MET A 230 -12.03 -11.66 11.01
CA MET A 230 -12.11 -10.99 12.32
C MET A 230 -13.56 -10.75 12.78
N LEU A 231 -14.45 -10.34 11.87
CA LEU A 231 -15.87 -10.20 12.19
C LEU A 231 -16.48 -11.54 12.61
N ALA A 232 -16.21 -12.61 11.87
CA ALA A 232 -16.78 -13.93 12.15
C ALA A 232 -16.19 -14.59 13.41
N GLN A 233 -14.89 -14.41 13.66
CA GLN A 233 -14.17 -15.08 14.74
C GLN A 233 -14.17 -14.26 16.04
N ASP A 234 -13.84 -12.98 15.96
CA ASP A 234 -13.41 -12.18 17.12
C ASP A 234 -14.48 -11.18 17.59
N LEU A 235 -15.33 -10.67 16.69
CA LEU A 235 -16.26 -9.56 16.98
C LEU A 235 -17.73 -9.99 17.07
N VAL A 236 -18.25 -10.67 16.04
CA VAL A 236 -19.65 -11.14 15.98
C VAL A 236 -19.78 -12.56 16.50
N GLY A 237 -18.86 -13.45 16.08
CA GLY A 237 -18.81 -14.84 16.51
C GLY A 237 -19.67 -15.79 15.66
N TRP A 238 -19.11 -16.97 15.35
CA TRP A 238 -19.79 -18.01 14.58
C TRP A 238 -21.11 -18.48 15.20
N ASP A 239 -21.21 -18.49 16.54
CA ASP A 239 -22.43 -18.86 17.26
C ASP A 239 -23.61 -17.94 16.93
N VAL A 240 -23.35 -16.64 16.72
CA VAL A 240 -24.36 -15.66 16.32
C VAL A 240 -24.70 -15.84 14.84
N LEU A 241 -23.68 -15.97 13.98
CA LEU A 241 -23.86 -16.11 12.54
C LEU A 241 -24.67 -17.35 12.16
N GLU A 242 -24.48 -18.46 12.86
CA GLU A 242 -25.22 -19.70 12.65
C GLU A 242 -26.72 -19.59 13.00
N THR A 243 -27.14 -18.54 13.72
CA THR A 243 -28.57 -18.30 14.00
C THR A 243 -29.35 -17.76 12.81
N TYR A 244 -28.66 -17.17 11.83
CA TYR A 244 -29.24 -16.60 10.61
C TYR A 244 -29.40 -17.67 9.52
N ASP A 245 -30.27 -17.39 8.56
CA ASP A 245 -30.47 -18.26 7.39
C ASP A 245 -29.39 -18.02 6.33
N GLU A 246 -28.92 -16.76 6.22
CA GLU A 246 -27.85 -16.36 5.29
C GLU A 246 -26.85 -15.39 5.95
N VAL A 247 -25.57 -15.56 5.59
CA VAL A 247 -24.46 -14.64 5.91
C VAL A 247 -23.94 -14.01 4.63
N VAL A 248 -24.03 -12.68 4.53
CA VAL A 248 -23.58 -11.89 3.38
C VAL A 248 -22.19 -11.32 3.65
N PHE A 249 -21.23 -11.60 2.77
CA PHE A 249 -19.94 -10.93 2.71
C PHE A 249 -20.00 -9.87 1.61
N ALA A 250 -19.86 -8.60 1.97
CA ALA A 250 -19.85 -7.48 1.03
C ALA A 250 -18.71 -6.51 1.37
N ASN A 251 -18.22 -5.77 0.37
CA ASN A 251 -17.19 -4.77 0.56
C ASN A 251 -17.46 -3.47 -0.23
N ASP A 252 -16.64 -2.46 0.04
CA ASP A 252 -16.72 -1.12 -0.57
C ASP A 252 -15.97 -0.96 -1.91
N SER A 253 -15.58 -2.06 -2.55
CA SER A 253 -14.82 -2.01 -3.81
C SER A 253 -15.71 -1.75 -5.05
N ALA A 254 -16.98 -1.41 -4.85
CA ALA A 254 -17.96 -1.13 -5.89
C ALA A 254 -18.99 -0.09 -5.41
N TYR A 255 -19.50 0.70 -6.34
CA TYR A 255 -20.58 1.67 -6.09
C TYR A 255 -21.94 1.00 -6.28
N LEU A 256 -22.86 1.22 -5.35
CA LEU A 256 -24.25 0.80 -5.48
C LEU A 256 -24.97 1.70 -6.48
N VAL A 257 -25.33 1.18 -7.65
CA VAL A 257 -25.99 1.99 -8.70
C VAL A 257 -27.52 1.91 -8.64
N ARG A 258 -28.09 0.87 -8.00
CA ARG A 258 -29.54 0.67 -7.83
C ARG A 258 -29.85 -0.09 -6.52
N PRO A 259 -31.11 -0.09 -6.05
CA PRO A 259 -31.52 -0.87 -4.87
C PRO A 259 -31.32 -2.39 -5.03
N LEU A 260 -31.20 -3.10 -3.90
CA LEU A 260 -30.94 -4.55 -3.86
C LEU A 260 -32.23 -5.39 -3.76
N ASP A 261 -33.41 -4.76 -3.76
CA ASP A 261 -34.70 -5.44 -3.65
C ASP A 261 -34.84 -6.61 -4.64
N GLU A 262 -34.52 -6.40 -5.93
CA GLU A 262 -34.58 -7.45 -6.96
C GLU A 262 -33.52 -8.54 -6.77
N VAL A 263 -32.35 -8.18 -6.23
CA VAL A 263 -31.24 -9.12 -5.97
C VAL A 263 -31.65 -10.12 -4.90
N PHE A 264 -32.15 -9.63 -3.76
CA PHE A 264 -32.57 -10.49 -2.66
C PHE A 264 -33.85 -11.26 -3.00
N ALA A 265 -34.81 -10.65 -3.70
CA ALA A 265 -36.01 -11.37 -4.15
C ALA A 265 -35.67 -12.55 -5.07
N ARG A 266 -34.69 -12.36 -5.98
CA ARG A 266 -34.20 -13.42 -6.85
C ARG A 266 -33.45 -14.51 -6.08
N MET A 267 -32.63 -14.13 -5.10
CA MET A 267 -31.96 -15.08 -4.21
C MET A 267 -32.98 -15.93 -3.44
N ASP A 268 -34.01 -15.31 -2.85
CA ASP A 268 -35.07 -16.00 -2.12
C ASP A 268 -35.77 -17.06 -2.97
N ALA A 269 -36.06 -16.72 -4.23
CA ALA A 269 -36.78 -17.58 -5.16
C ALA A 269 -35.93 -18.72 -5.76
N THR A 270 -34.61 -18.70 -5.59
CA THR A 270 -33.72 -19.58 -6.35
C THR A 270 -32.99 -20.57 -5.42
N PRO A 271 -33.01 -21.89 -5.73
CA PRO A 271 -32.26 -22.89 -4.98
C PRO A 271 -30.75 -22.65 -5.05
N GLY A 272 -30.05 -22.90 -3.95
CA GLY A 272 -28.58 -22.83 -3.87
C GLY A 272 -28.11 -22.74 -2.42
N ASP A 273 -26.86 -23.11 -2.17
CA ASP A 273 -26.26 -23.06 -0.82
C ASP A 273 -25.39 -21.82 -0.62
N TRP A 274 -24.93 -21.21 -1.72
CA TRP A 274 -24.20 -19.95 -1.70
C TRP A 274 -24.40 -19.17 -3.00
N TRP A 275 -24.09 -17.88 -2.97
CA TRP A 275 -24.44 -16.93 -4.02
C TRP A 275 -23.37 -15.90 -4.27
N GLY A 276 -23.40 -15.31 -5.47
CA GLY A 276 -22.62 -14.14 -5.83
C GLY A 276 -23.27 -13.40 -7.00
N LEU A 277 -22.70 -12.28 -7.43
CA LEU A 277 -23.31 -11.49 -8.51
C LEU A 277 -23.03 -12.05 -9.91
N HIS A 278 -21.87 -12.66 -10.12
CA HIS A 278 -21.54 -13.39 -11.35
C HIS A 278 -20.45 -14.42 -11.09
N ALA A 279 -20.37 -15.41 -11.98
CA ALA A 279 -19.29 -16.39 -12.01
C ALA A 279 -18.18 -15.95 -12.98
N THR A 280 -16.94 -16.33 -12.69
CA THR A 280 -15.77 -15.97 -13.49
C THR A 280 -14.76 -17.11 -13.57
N LYS A 281 -14.05 -17.19 -14.70
CA LYS A 281 -12.91 -18.08 -14.96
C LYS A 281 -11.96 -17.37 -15.91
N ARG A 282 -10.68 -17.27 -15.54
CA ARG A 282 -9.72 -16.42 -16.24
C ARG A 282 -9.41 -16.80 -17.71
N PRO A 283 -9.15 -18.07 -18.08
CA PRO A 283 -8.81 -18.45 -19.45
C PRO A 283 -10.07 -18.80 -20.25
N TYR A 284 -11.26 -18.69 -19.67
CA TYR A 284 -12.47 -18.88 -20.43
C TYR A 284 -12.52 -17.72 -21.43
N SER A 285 -12.33 -18.05 -22.71
CA SER A 285 -11.97 -17.19 -23.83
C SER A 285 -12.71 -17.67 -25.07
N ARG A 286 -12.83 -16.81 -26.09
CA ARG A 286 -13.53 -17.05 -27.38
C ARG A 286 -12.97 -18.22 -28.21
N ASP A 287 -12.02 -18.99 -27.69
CA ASP A 287 -11.33 -20.09 -28.38
C ASP A 287 -12.27 -21.23 -28.85
N HIS A 288 -13.53 -21.22 -28.41
CA HIS A 288 -14.57 -22.15 -28.88
C HIS A 288 -15.47 -21.60 -30.00
N GLY A 289 -15.20 -20.40 -30.51
CA GLY A 289 -15.87 -19.84 -31.69
C GLY A 289 -17.31 -19.38 -31.48
N ASP A 290 -17.76 -19.26 -30.24
CA ASP A 290 -19.07 -18.71 -29.86
C ASP A 290 -18.86 -17.55 -28.86
N ASP A 291 -19.46 -16.41 -29.17
CA ASP A 291 -19.45 -15.20 -28.32
C ASP A 291 -20.56 -15.25 -27.24
N THR A 292 -21.37 -16.32 -27.21
CA THR A 292 -22.47 -16.49 -26.26
C THR A 292 -21.95 -16.97 -24.89
N PRO A 293 -22.43 -16.39 -23.76
CA PRO A 293 -22.11 -16.88 -22.42
C PRO A 293 -22.48 -18.35 -22.24
N LEU A 294 -21.59 -19.14 -21.62
CA LEU A 294 -21.89 -20.53 -21.26
C LEU A 294 -22.98 -20.56 -20.19
N PRO A 295 -24.08 -21.31 -20.36
CA PRO A 295 -25.11 -21.43 -19.33
C PRO A 295 -24.50 -21.84 -17.98
N LEU A 296 -24.96 -21.23 -16.89
CA LEU A 296 -24.37 -21.44 -15.57
C LEU A 296 -24.41 -22.91 -15.13
N ALA A 297 -25.50 -23.61 -15.45
CA ALA A 297 -25.65 -25.04 -15.15
C ALA A 297 -24.57 -25.89 -15.83
N GLU A 298 -24.20 -25.58 -17.07
CA GLU A 298 -23.14 -26.27 -17.78
C GLU A 298 -21.75 -25.91 -17.22
N ALA A 299 -21.53 -24.64 -16.86
CA ALA A 299 -20.30 -24.20 -16.23
C ALA A 299 -20.04 -24.90 -14.89
N LYS A 300 -21.08 -25.02 -14.04
CA LYS A 300 -21.01 -25.74 -12.77
C LYS A 300 -20.53 -27.17 -12.96
N GLU A 301 -21.15 -27.90 -13.88
CA GLU A 301 -20.82 -29.31 -14.12
C GLU A 301 -19.40 -29.46 -14.67
N ARG A 302 -19.01 -28.62 -15.63
CA ARG A 302 -17.70 -28.69 -16.30
C ARG A 302 -16.52 -28.46 -15.35
N TRP A 303 -16.65 -27.55 -14.38
CA TRP A 303 -15.53 -27.18 -13.48
C TRP A 303 -15.67 -27.68 -12.05
N ARG A 304 -16.62 -28.56 -11.78
CA ARG A 304 -16.79 -29.14 -10.45
C ARG A 304 -15.59 -29.97 -9.99
N VAL A 305 -15.00 -30.75 -10.90
CA VAL A 305 -13.90 -31.68 -10.62
C VAL A 305 -12.63 -31.37 -11.41
N ALA A 306 -12.63 -30.29 -12.19
CA ALA A 306 -11.51 -29.90 -13.03
C ALA A 306 -10.41 -29.25 -12.18
N ASN A 307 -9.27 -29.93 -12.04
CA ASN A 307 -8.06 -29.31 -11.51
C ASN A 307 -7.24 -28.70 -12.66
N GLU A 308 -6.63 -27.55 -12.43
CA GLU A 308 -5.82 -26.82 -13.39
C GLU A 308 -4.40 -26.63 -12.84
N ILE A 309 -3.40 -26.51 -13.71
CA ILE A 309 -2.02 -26.24 -13.28
C ILE A 309 -1.87 -24.79 -12.78
N ASP A 310 -2.52 -23.84 -13.46
CA ASP A 310 -2.60 -22.46 -13.01
C ASP A 310 -3.88 -22.29 -12.18
N PRO A 311 -3.80 -22.09 -10.86
CA PRO A 311 -4.99 -21.99 -10.01
C PRO A 311 -5.87 -20.77 -10.33
N LEU A 312 -5.33 -19.74 -11.01
CA LEU A 312 -6.11 -18.57 -11.44
C LEU A 312 -7.17 -18.93 -12.48
N ASP A 313 -7.05 -20.10 -13.08
CA ASP A 313 -7.91 -20.57 -14.14
C ASP A 313 -9.13 -21.33 -13.61
N HIS A 314 -9.36 -21.39 -12.29
CA HIS A 314 -10.54 -22.08 -11.73
C HIS A 314 -11.81 -21.22 -11.75
N LEU A 315 -12.98 -21.87 -11.84
CA LEU A 315 -14.29 -21.22 -11.70
C LEU A 315 -14.46 -20.70 -10.26
N HIS A 316 -14.87 -19.44 -10.11
CA HIS A 316 -15.13 -18.82 -8.81
C HIS A 316 -16.19 -17.73 -8.90
N LEU A 317 -16.76 -17.37 -7.75
CA LEU A 317 -17.61 -16.19 -7.62
C LEU A 317 -16.77 -15.02 -7.10
N SER A 318 -17.06 -13.82 -7.60
CA SER A 318 -16.30 -12.65 -7.19
C SER A 318 -16.60 -12.21 -5.76
N SER A 319 -15.55 -11.95 -4.98
CA SER A 319 -15.62 -11.77 -3.52
C SER A 319 -16.29 -10.49 -3.02
N TYR A 320 -16.55 -9.50 -3.89
CA TYR A 320 -17.14 -8.22 -3.45
C TYR A 320 -18.63 -8.29 -3.08
N PHE A 321 -19.28 -9.42 -3.37
CA PHE A 321 -20.61 -9.76 -2.86
C PHE A 321 -20.79 -11.29 -2.90
N LEU A 322 -20.73 -11.94 -1.75
CA LEU A 322 -20.97 -13.36 -1.56
C LEU A 322 -22.03 -13.58 -0.50
N VAL A 323 -22.87 -14.60 -0.64
CA VAL A 323 -23.85 -14.98 0.38
C VAL A 323 -23.77 -16.46 0.63
N PHE A 324 -23.74 -16.87 1.90
CA PHE A 324 -23.65 -18.25 2.31
C PHE A 324 -24.88 -18.63 3.13
N ARG A 325 -25.58 -19.70 2.73
CA ARG A 325 -26.72 -20.20 3.48
C ARG A 325 -26.27 -21.07 4.65
N ARG A 326 -27.17 -21.27 5.62
CA ARG A 326 -26.90 -22.00 6.87
C ARG A 326 -26.09 -23.30 6.71
N PRO A 327 -26.33 -24.20 5.73
CA PRO A 327 -25.53 -25.41 5.59
C PRO A 327 -24.04 -25.16 5.30
N VAL A 328 -23.71 -24.06 4.61
CA VAL A 328 -22.31 -23.65 4.39
C VAL A 328 -21.74 -23.03 5.66
N VAL A 329 -22.50 -22.16 6.32
CA VAL A 329 -22.07 -21.48 7.56
C VAL A 329 -21.85 -22.48 8.70
N ALA A 330 -22.62 -23.56 8.75
CA ALA A 330 -22.48 -24.64 9.72
C ALA A 330 -21.35 -25.63 9.39
N ASP A 331 -20.75 -25.55 8.20
CA ASP A 331 -19.70 -26.48 7.78
C ASP A 331 -18.36 -26.16 8.48
N PRO A 332 -17.76 -27.11 9.22
CA PRO A 332 -16.51 -26.86 9.94
C PRO A 332 -15.32 -26.52 9.03
N GLY A 333 -15.27 -27.09 7.81
CA GLY A 333 -14.18 -26.84 6.88
C GLY A 333 -14.30 -25.49 6.17
N PHE A 334 -15.52 -24.97 6.01
CA PHE A 334 -15.76 -23.57 5.64
C PHE A 334 -15.22 -22.62 6.72
N ARG A 335 -15.61 -22.82 7.99
CA ARG A 335 -15.14 -21.97 9.11
C ARG A 335 -13.63 -21.97 9.23
N ALA A 336 -13.01 -23.15 9.20
CA ALA A 336 -11.56 -23.29 9.29
C ALA A 336 -10.80 -22.49 8.20
N ARG A 337 -11.37 -22.36 6.99
CA ARG A 337 -10.77 -21.59 5.89
C ARG A 337 -10.89 -20.08 6.09
N ILE A 338 -11.98 -19.62 6.68
CA ILE A 338 -12.16 -18.22 7.05
C ILE A 338 -11.25 -17.87 8.25
N ASP A 339 -11.14 -18.76 9.24
CA ASP A 339 -10.30 -18.57 10.42
C ASP A 339 -8.79 -18.67 10.10
N SER A 340 -8.41 -19.31 8.99
CA SER A 340 -7.02 -19.42 8.52
C SER A 340 -6.53 -18.18 7.76
N VAL A 341 -7.34 -17.12 7.64
CA VAL A 341 -6.92 -15.91 6.93
C VAL A 341 -5.75 -15.23 7.64
N ARG A 342 -4.64 -15.08 6.91
CA ARG A 342 -3.42 -14.40 7.37
C ARG A 342 -2.98 -13.34 6.36
N ARG A 343 -2.16 -12.40 6.82
CA ARG A 343 -1.55 -11.37 5.96
C ARG A 343 -0.74 -12.05 4.85
N GLN A 344 -0.98 -11.66 3.61
CA GLN A 344 -0.28 -12.19 2.44
C GLN A 344 0.68 -11.15 1.86
N ALA A 345 1.82 -11.61 1.33
CA ALA A 345 2.83 -10.74 0.74
C ALA A 345 2.33 -9.99 -0.51
N LYS A 346 1.35 -10.56 -1.24
CA LYS A 346 0.79 -9.98 -2.47
C LYS A 346 -0.71 -10.21 -2.55
N LYS A 347 -1.46 -9.21 -3.03
CA LYS A 347 -2.93 -9.28 -3.24
C LYS A 347 -3.39 -10.50 -4.06
N PRO A 348 -2.71 -10.93 -5.16
CA PRO A 348 -3.12 -12.14 -5.88
C PRO A 348 -3.14 -13.42 -5.04
N LEU A 349 -2.33 -13.52 -3.97
CA LEU A 349 -2.37 -14.67 -3.07
C LEU A 349 -3.63 -14.68 -2.22
N VAL A 350 -4.16 -13.50 -1.85
CA VAL A 350 -5.46 -13.39 -1.15
C VAL A 350 -6.57 -13.93 -2.06
N ILE A 351 -6.56 -13.52 -3.34
CA ILE A 351 -7.54 -14.01 -4.34
C ILE A 351 -7.40 -15.53 -4.51
N LEU A 352 -6.18 -16.04 -4.66
CA LEU A 352 -5.95 -17.47 -4.86
C LEU A 352 -6.33 -18.33 -3.65
N LYS A 353 -5.90 -17.93 -2.44
CA LYS A 353 -6.17 -18.67 -1.20
C LYS A 353 -7.65 -18.58 -0.81
N TYR A 354 -8.23 -17.38 -0.86
CA TYR A 354 -9.49 -17.14 -0.16
C TYR A 354 -10.68 -16.88 -1.08
N GLU A 355 -10.51 -16.33 -2.29
CA GLU A 355 -11.62 -16.18 -3.24
C GLU A 355 -11.81 -17.45 -4.10
N ILE A 356 -10.75 -17.81 -4.82
CA ILE A 356 -10.73 -19.02 -5.65
C ILE A 356 -10.72 -20.27 -4.78
N GLY A 357 -9.84 -20.30 -3.77
CA GLY A 357 -9.71 -21.45 -2.88
C GLY A 357 -10.99 -21.78 -2.10
N LEU A 358 -11.75 -20.76 -1.67
CA LEU A 358 -13.05 -20.96 -1.01
C LEU A 358 -14.10 -21.50 -1.99
N SER A 359 -14.22 -20.88 -3.16
CA SER A 359 -15.15 -21.34 -4.21
C SER A 359 -14.88 -22.80 -4.59
N ARG A 360 -13.59 -23.14 -4.72
CA ARG A 360 -13.15 -24.49 -5.03
C ARG A 360 -13.49 -25.49 -3.94
N TYR A 361 -13.31 -25.11 -2.67
CA TYR A 361 -13.71 -25.94 -1.54
C TYR A 361 -15.21 -26.24 -1.59
N LEU A 362 -16.05 -25.21 -1.72
CA LEU A 362 -17.50 -25.37 -1.69
C LEU A 362 -18.00 -26.27 -2.85
N LEU A 363 -17.50 -26.03 -4.06
CA LEU A 363 -17.81 -26.84 -5.24
C LEU A 363 -17.46 -28.32 -5.05
N THR A 364 -16.25 -28.57 -4.53
CA THR A 364 -15.74 -29.94 -4.36
C THR A 364 -16.41 -30.68 -3.21
N HIS A 365 -16.98 -29.97 -2.22
CA HIS A 365 -17.74 -30.55 -1.11
C HIS A 365 -19.24 -30.73 -1.40
N GLY A 366 -19.65 -30.45 -2.63
CA GLY A 366 -21.00 -30.70 -3.14
C GLY A 366 -22.02 -29.61 -2.88
N PHE A 367 -21.59 -28.41 -2.46
CA PHE A 367 -22.47 -27.25 -2.30
C PHE A 367 -22.78 -26.62 -3.67
N ASP A 368 -24.06 -26.35 -3.93
CA ASP A 368 -24.49 -25.68 -5.16
C ASP A 368 -24.48 -24.16 -4.99
N PHE A 369 -24.22 -23.43 -6.07
CA PHE A 369 -24.21 -21.96 -6.05
C PHE A 369 -25.13 -21.34 -7.08
N ALA A 370 -25.57 -20.10 -6.90
CA ALA A 370 -26.27 -19.38 -7.97
C ALA A 370 -25.78 -17.94 -8.10
N THR A 371 -26.13 -17.28 -9.20
CA THR A 371 -25.70 -15.92 -9.50
C THR A 371 -26.82 -15.06 -10.07
N ILE A 372 -26.68 -13.74 -9.94
CA ILE A 372 -27.59 -12.78 -10.59
C ILE A 372 -27.44 -12.81 -12.12
N VAL A 373 -26.20 -12.91 -12.62
CA VAL A 373 -25.93 -13.07 -14.05
C VAL A 373 -26.02 -14.54 -14.42
N ASP A 374 -26.92 -14.92 -15.34
CA ASP A 374 -27.18 -16.32 -15.76
C ASP A 374 -26.19 -16.84 -16.81
N GLY A 375 -24.91 -16.85 -16.48
CA GLY A 375 -23.91 -17.44 -17.38
C GLY A 375 -22.49 -17.07 -17.02
N LEU A 376 -21.57 -17.86 -17.56
CA LEU A 376 -20.15 -17.57 -17.55
C LEU A 376 -19.79 -16.88 -18.86
N TYR A 377 -19.36 -15.63 -18.80
CA TYR A 377 -18.91 -14.85 -19.97
C TYR A 377 -17.45 -15.15 -20.30
N PRO A 378 -17.03 -15.15 -21.58
CA PRO A 378 -15.65 -15.43 -22.03
C PRO A 378 -14.63 -14.35 -21.65
N TYR A 379 -15.03 -13.45 -20.77
CA TYR A 379 -14.26 -12.40 -20.13
C TYR A 379 -15.04 -11.96 -18.90
N LEU A 380 -14.41 -11.16 -18.04
CA LEU A 380 -15.05 -10.65 -16.84
C LEU A 380 -15.86 -9.38 -17.21
N PRO A 381 -17.20 -9.44 -17.33
CA PRO A 381 -18.00 -8.36 -17.91
C PRO A 381 -17.89 -7.08 -17.08
N ALA A 382 -17.71 -7.20 -15.77
CA ALA A 382 -17.52 -6.09 -14.86
C ALA A 382 -16.29 -5.20 -15.16
N TYR A 383 -15.42 -5.60 -16.09
CA TYR A 383 -14.26 -4.84 -16.51
C TYR A 383 -14.18 -4.63 -18.04
N THR A 384 -15.23 -4.91 -18.80
CA THR A 384 -15.28 -4.74 -20.27
C THR A 384 -16.43 -3.80 -20.68
N ALA A 385 -16.60 -3.56 -21.98
CA ALA A 385 -17.73 -2.80 -22.50
C ALA A 385 -19.08 -3.48 -22.21
N ASP A 386 -19.10 -4.81 -22.10
CA ASP A 386 -20.30 -5.60 -21.77
C ASP A 386 -20.82 -5.34 -20.35
N TYR A 387 -20.07 -4.60 -19.53
CA TYR A 387 -20.56 -4.09 -18.26
C TYR A 387 -21.90 -3.34 -18.43
N TRP A 388 -22.03 -2.53 -19.49
CA TRP A 388 -23.23 -1.75 -19.74
C TRP A 388 -24.44 -2.64 -20.02
N ASP A 389 -24.24 -3.75 -20.73
CA ASP A 389 -25.30 -4.72 -21.03
C ASP A 389 -25.77 -5.45 -19.77
N VAL A 390 -24.85 -5.86 -18.88
CA VAL A 390 -25.24 -6.51 -17.62
C VAL A 390 -25.94 -5.55 -16.66
N VAL A 391 -25.55 -4.27 -16.63
CA VAL A 391 -26.30 -3.24 -15.87
C VAL A 391 -27.70 -3.07 -16.45
N ALA A 392 -27.85 -3.01 -17.78
CA ALA A 392 -29.18 -2.96 -18.40
C ALA A 392 -30.07 -4.16 -18.00
N GLN A 393 -29.46 -5.31 -17.70
CA GLN A 393 -30.15 -6.55 -17.29
C GLN A 393 -30.42 -6.68 -15.78
N GLY A 394 -30.08 -5.70 -14.94
CA GLY A 394 -30.34 -5.79 -13.49
C GLY A 394 -29.12 -5.67 -12.59
N PHE A 395 -27.89 -5.65 -13.14
CA PHE A 395 -26.69 -5.72 -12.31
C PHE A 395 -26.54 -4.50 -11.37
N PRO A 396 -26.35 -4.71 -10.05
CA PRO A 396 -26.59 -3.65 -9.08
C PRO A 396 -25.39 -2.76 -8.74
N LEU A 397 -24.18 -3.14 -9.17
CA LEU A 397 -22.94 -2.51 -8.74
C LEU A 397 -22.09 -2.00 -9.91
N LEU A 398 -21.37 -0.90 -9.70
CA LEU A 398 -20.30 -0.40 -10.58
C LEU A 398 -18.95 -0.65 -9.94
N LYS A 399 -18.12 -1.49 -10.58
CA LYS A 399 -16.75 -1.71 -10.11
C LYS A 399 -15.93 -0.44 -10.30
N ARG A 400 -15.43 0.12 -9.19
CA ARG A 400 -14.53 1.28 -9.20
C ARG A 400 -13.36 1.11 -10.18
N ASN A 401 -12.76 -0.08 -10.19
CA ASN A 401 -11.62 -0.44 -11.04
C ASN A 401 -11.93 -0.47 -12.55
N LEU A 402 -13.20 -0.58 -12.97
CA LEU A 402 -13.55 -0.38 -14.38
C LEU A 402 -13.19 1.04 -14.82
N ILE A 403 -13.49 2.03 -13.98
CA ILE A 403 -13.27 3.45 -14.29
C ILE A 403 -11.85 3.88 -13.92
N SER A 404 -11.31 3.45 -12.77
CA SER A 404 -10.00 3.90 -12.32
C SER A 404 -8.83 3.25 -13.05
N GLU A 405 -8.84 1.92 -13.19
CA GLU A 405 -7.72 1.16 -13.77
C GLU A 405 -7.97 0.74 -15.21
N ASN A 406 -9.23 0.51 -15.58
CA ASN A 406 -9.67 0.03 -16.90
C ASN A 406 -8.78 -1.11 -17.44
N PRO A 407 -8.73 -2.26 -16.75
CA PRO A 407 -7.75 -3.31 -17.02
C PRO A 407 -7.92 -3.97 -18.39
N ARG A 408 -9.08 -3.79 -19.04
CA ARG A 408 -9.37 -4.29 -20.41
C ARG A 408 -9.36 -3.19 -21.47
N ARG A 409 -9.01 -1.96 -21.10
CA ARG A 409 -8.85 -0.82 -22.02
C ARG A 409 -10.14 -0.51 -22.79
N THR A 410 -11.28 -0.61 -22.12
CA THR A 410 -12.58 -0.24 -22.66
C THR A 410 -12.53 1.21 -23.13
N PRO A 411 -12.87 1.52 -24.39
CA PRO A 411 -12.88 2.89 -24.89
C PRO A 411 -14.09 3.67 -24.37
N ASP A 412 -13.97 4.99 -24.44
CA ASP A 412 -15.05 5.97 -24.21
C ASP A 412 -15.61 5.95 -22.77
N LEU A 413 -14.79 5.54 -21.80
CA LEU A 413 -15.14 5.60 -20.37
C LEU A 413 -15.19 7.03 -19.82
N ALA A 414 -14.71 8.04 -20.54
CA ALA A 414 -14.85 9.44 -20.13
C ALA A 414 -16.32 9.84 -19.86
N GLY A 415 -17.26 9.26 -20.62
CA GLY A 415 -18.71 9.49 -20.46
C GLY A 415 -19.41 8.48 -19.56
N TRP A 416 -18.73 7.89 -18.57
CA TRP A 416 -19.30 6.84 -17.72
C TRP A 416 -20.48 7.35 -16.87
N LYS A 417 -20.47 8.62 -16.45
CA LYS A 417 -21.56 9.21 -15.65
C LYS A 417 -22.85 9.26 -16.45
N GLU A 418 -22.78 9.78 -17.66
CA GLU A 418 -23.91 9.86 -18.59
C GLU A 418 -24.46 8.47 -18.88
N ARG A 419 -23.58 7.49 -19.15
CA ARG A 419 -24.00 6.09 -19.40
C ARG A 419 -24.72 5.46 -18.20
N ILE A 420 -24.23 5.71 -16.98
CA ILE A 420 -24.90 5.21 -15.78
C ILE A 420 -26.25 5.89 -15.59
N LEU A 421 -26.36 7.20 -15.78
CA LEU A 421 -27.61 7.94 -15.63
C LEU A 421 -28.65 7.54 -16.68
N ASP A 422 -28.22 7.21 -17.91
CA ASP A 422 -29.09 6.70 -18.96
C ASP A 422 -29.66 5.31 -18.61
N LEU A 423 -28.85 4.43 -18.00
CA LEU A 423 -29.26 3.08 -17.62
C LEU A 423 -30.00 3.02 -16.28
N VAL A 424 -29.63 3.90 -15.34
CA VAL A 424 -30.15 3.96 -13.97
C VAL A 424 -30.40 5.42 -13.57
N PRO A 425 -31.55 5.98 -13.95
CA PRO A 425 -31.92 7.33 -13.57
C PRO A 425 -31.95 7.48 -12.04
N GLY A 426 -31.18 8.44 -11.52
CA GLY A 426 -31.10 8.73 -10.08
C GLY A 426 -29.91 8.10 -9.34
N ALA A 427 -29.02 7.38 -10.03
CA ALA A 427 -27.76 6.94 -9.43
C ALA A 427 -26.90 8.13 -8.96
N ASP A 428 -26.26 8.00 -7.78
CA ASP A 428 -25.43 9.05 -7.18
C ASP A 428 -24.02 9.11 -7.79
N VAL A 429 -23.97 9.37 -9.10
CA VAL A 429 -22.71 9.44 -9.86
C VAL A 429 -21.77 10.52 -9.37
N GLU A 430 -22.30 11.56 -8.71
CA GLU A 430 -21.50 12.65 -8.16
C GLU A 430 -20.75 12.20 -6.90
N SER A 431 -21.37 11.40 -6.02
CA SER A 431 -20.65 10.76 -4.91
C SER A 431 -19.58 9.78 -5.42
N PHE A 432 -19.89 9.00 -6.45
CA PHE A 432 -18.93 8.07 -7.04
C PHE A 432 -17.72 8.80 -7.63
N GLU A 433 -17.94 9.91 -8.32
CA GLU A 433 -16.85 10.75 -8.86
C GLU A 433 -15.99 11.37 -7.75
N ARG A 434 -16.62 11.91 -6.69
CA ARG A 434 -15.88 12.44 -5.52
C ARG A 434 -14.98 11.36 -4.91
N ASN A 435 -15.51 10.15 -4.72
CA ASN A 435 -14.73 9.02 -4.23
C ASN A 435 -13.60 8.64 -5.21
N LEU A 436 -13.91 8.46 -6.50
CA LEU A 436 -12.96 8.09 -7.55
C LEU A 436 -11.76 9.04 -7.60
N LEU A 437 -12.03 10.35 -7.64
CA LEU A 437 -11.00 11.40 -7.72
C LEU A 437 -10.12 11.46 -6.47
N ARG A 438 -10.66 11.07 -5.31
CA ARG A 438 -9.93 11.07 -4.03
C ARG A 438 -9.02 9.85 -3.89
N VAL A 439 -9.51 8.66 -4.24
CA VAL A 439 -8.83 7.40 -3.91
C VAL A 439 -8.06 6.78 -5.08
N SER A 440 -8.28 7.23 -6.31
CA SER A 440 -7.62 6.67 -7.50
C SER A 440 -6.40 7.49 -7.90
N ALA A 441 -5.39 6.82 -8.45
CA ALA A 441 -4.21 7.51 -8.94
C ALA A 441 -4.51 8.33 -10.21
N ASP A 442 -4.05 9.58 -10.29
CA ASP A 442 -4.28 10.46 -11.44
C ASP A 442 -3.80 9.86 -12.76
N ASP A 443 -2.66 9.17 -12.76
CA ASP A 443 -2.12 8.56 -13.96
C ASP A 443 -2.99 7.41 -14.46
N GLN A 444 -3.51 6.59 -13.55
CA GLN A 444 -4.47 5.52 -13.87
C GLN A 444 -5.77 6.11 -14.42
N LEU A 445 -6.35 7.10 -13.74
CA LEU A 445 -7.57 7.77 -14.19
C LEU A 445 -7.38 8.42 -15.57
N ARG A 446 -6.32 9.21 -15.76
CA ARG A 446 -6.08 9.89 -17.05
C ARG A 446 -5.86 8.88 -18.17
N HIS A 447 -5.11 7.81 -17.91
CA HIS A 447 -4.95 6.74 -18.88
C HIS A 447 -6.29 6.10 -19.22
N SER A 448 -7.05 5.66 -18.21
CA SER A 448 -8.35 5.02 -18.35
C SER A 448 -9.34 5.83 -19.18
N LEU A 449 -9.47 7.13 -18.88
CA LEU A 449 -10.45 8.02 -19.52
C LEU A 449 -10.00 8.56 -20.88
N SER A 450 -8.71 8.41 -21.25
CA SER A 450 -8.17 8.91 -22.53
C SER A 450 -8.28 7.92 -23.70
N ILE A 451 -8.78 6.71 -23.44
CA ILE A 451 -8.98 5.69 -24.46
C ILE A 451 -10.29 6.00 -25.18
N THR A 452 -10.23 6.27 -26.47
CA THR A 452 -11.39 6.75 -27.24
C THR A 452 -11.57 6.00 -28.54
N THR A 453 -12.81 5.86 -28.99
CA THR A 453 -13.12 5.35 -30.33
C THR A 453 -13.02 6.49 -31.34
N ARG A 454 -12.23 6.31 -32.40
CA ARG A 454 -12.10 7.26 -33.50
C ARG A 454 -13.31 7.19 -34.43
N PRO A 455 -13.57 8.24 -35.25
CA PRO A 455 -14.68 8.24 -36.21
C PRO A 455 -14.65 7.10 -37.24
N ASP A 456 -13.49 6.51 -37.50
CA ASP A 456 -13.31 5.36 -38.40
C ASP A 456 -13.54 3.99 -37.73
N GLY A 457 -13.96 3.98 -36.46
CA GLY A 457 -14.20 2.76 -35.67
C GLY A 457 -12.94 2.15 -35.05
N THR A 458 -11.75 2.73 -35.24
CA THR A 458 -10.53 2.27 -34.58
C THR A 458 -10.42 2.84 -33.16
N VAL A 459 -9.73 2.15 -32.25
CA VAL A 459 -9.48 2.67 -30.89
C VAL A 459 -8.16 3.45 -30.85
N ASP A 460 -8.19 4.62 -30.23
CA ASP A 460 -7.00 5.38 -29.86
C ASP A 460 -6.55 5.04 -28.45
N TYR A 461 -5.32 4.53 -28.35
CA TYR A 461 -4.64 4.32 -27.09
C TYR A 461 -3.44 5.28 -27.05
N HIS A 462 -3.55 6.35 -26.26
CA HIS A 462 -2.45 7.27 -26.00
C HIS A 462 -1.42 6.68 -25.02
N GLU A 463 -0.86 5.52 -25.36
CA GLU A 463 0.09 4.83 -24.50
C GLU A 463 1.37 5.67 -24.28
N PRO A 464 1.89 5.67 -23.03
CA PRO A 464 3.19 6.22 -22.74
C PRO A 464 4.29 5.56 -23.58
N TRP A 465 5.31 6.33 -23.94
CA TRP A 465 6.51 5.80 -24.57
C TRP A 465 7.22 4.78 -23.67
N ALA A 466 7.66 3.67 -24.27
CA ALA A 466 8.67 2.81 -23.68
C ALA A 466 10.00 3.58 -23.51
N TRP A 467 10.83 3.12 -22.57
CA TRP A 467 12.10 3.79 -22.20
C TRP A 467 13.04 4.05 -23.38
N ALA A 468 13.13 3.12 -24.33
CA ALA A 468 13.98 3.27 -25.51
C ALA A 468 13.52 4.42 -26.41
N ARG A 469 12.19 4.53 -26.62
CA ARG A 469 11.60 5.63 -27.39
C ARG A 469 11.72 6.94 -26.64
N PHE A 470 11.43 6.96 -25.34
CA PHE A 470 11.59 8.16 -24.50
C PHE A 470 12.99 8.76 -24.65
N ARG A 471 14.05 7.96 -24.52
CA ARG A 471 15.45 8.44 -24.69
C ARG A 471 15.72 9.05 -26.06
N THR A 472 15.10 8.49 -27.10
CA THR A 472 15.25 9.00 -28.47
C THR A 472 14.58 10.37 -28.57
N GLU A 473 13.35 10.49 -28.10
CA GLU A 473 12.59 11.74 -28.11
C GLU A 473 13.27 12.81 -27.25
N ASP A 474 13.79 12.44 -26.08
CA ASP A 474 14.55 13.32 -25.19
C ASP A 474 15.80 13.89 -25.86
N ARG A 475 16.51 13.09 -26.66
CA ARG A 475 17.70 13.57 -27.37
C ARG A 475 17.39 14.65 -28.41
N TRP A 476 16.24 14.56 -29.08
CA TRP A 476 15.94 15.40 -30.26
C TRP A 476 14.95 16.52 -29.99
N ALA A 477 14.12 16.42 -28.96
CA ALA A 477 13.16 17.46 -28.63
C ALA A 477 13.88 18.78 -28.24
N PRO A 478 13.38 19.95 -28.67
CA PRO A 478 13.91 21.21 -28.19
C PRO A 478 13.68 21.34 -26.67
N LYS A 479 14.66 21.92 -25.98
CA LYS A 479 14.60 22.21 -24.54
C LYS A 479 14.38 23.69 -24.34
N PHE A 480 13.42 24.06 -23.50
CA PHE A 480 13.06 25.45 -23.28
C PHE A 480 13.46 25.88 -21.87
N ASP A 481 14.31 26.91 -21.76
CA ASP A 481 14.78 27.45 -20.48
C ASP A 481 13.63 27.92 -19.58
N HIS A 482 12.58 28.47 -20.19
CA HIS A 482 11.39 28.96 -19.51
C HIS A 482 10.37 27.84 -19.17
N TRP A 483 10.65 26.57 -19.47
CA TRP A 483 9.81 25.44 -19.08
C TRP A 483 10.37 24.79 -17.82
N TRP A 484 9.63 24.96 -16.72
CA TRP A 484 10.01 24.57 -15.38
C TRP A 484 9.15 23.39 -14.94
N ALA A 485 9.76 22.21 -14.82
CA ALA A 485 9.08 21.01 -14.36
C ALA A 485 9.20 20.85 -12.85
N PHE A 486 8.06 20.61 -12.21
CA PHE A 486 7.88 20.34 -10.80
C PHE A 486 7.31 18.92 -10.64
N PRO A 487 8.13 17.87 -10.80
CA PRO A 487 7.71 16.52 -10.42
C PRO A 487 7.40 16.45 -8.93
N VAL A 488 6.22 15.94 -8.62
CA VAL A 488 5.80 15.71 -7.22
C VAL A 488 6.74 14.74 -6.53
N CYS A 489 6.72 14.75 -5.19
CA CYS A 489 7.49 13.82 -4.39
C CYS A 489 7.20 12.37 -4.80
N ALA A 490 8.25 11.56 -4.99
CA ALA A 490 8.13 10.17 -5.42
C ALA A 490 7.49 9.25 -4.37
N TYR A 491 7.40 9.69 -3.12
CA TYR A 491 6.87 8.92 -2.00
C TYR A 491 5.51 9.43 -1.52
N SER A 492 5.35 10.74 -1.29
CA SER A 492 4.07 11.33 -0.83
C SER A 492 3.11 11.64 -1.97
N HIS A 493 3.61 11.73 -3.20
CA HIS A 493 2.87 12.15 -4.39
C HIS A 493 2.27 13.57 -4.29
N THR A 494 2.76 14.38 -3.34
CA THR A 494 2.39 15.78 -3.15
C THR A 494 3.45 16.72 -3.71
N LEU A 495 3.04 17.98 -3.98
CA LEU A 495 3.94 19.11 -4.17
C LEU A 495 3.92 19.93 -2.88
N SER A 496 4.90 19.73 -2.00
CA SER A 496 4.94 20.35 -0.66
C SER A 496 6.37 20.71 -0.25
N GLY A 497 6.56 21.63 0.68
CA GLY A 497 7.89 22.07 1.10
C GLY A 497 8.63 22.87 0.01
N ASN A 498 9.90 22.54 -0.27
CA ASN A 498 10.77 23.40 -1.07
C ASN A 498 10.28 23.57 -2.52
N GLU A 499 9.81 22.49 -3.13
CA GLU A 499 9.26 22.50 -4.48
C GLU A 499 7.98 23.34 -4.60
N ARG A 500 7.15 23.36 -3.54
CA ARG A 500 5.93 24.17 -3.50
C ARG A 500 6.24 25.65 -3.30
N ALA A 501 7.15 25.98 -2.38
CA ALA A 501 7.62 27.35 -2.16
C ALA A 501 8.22 27.97 -3.41
N LEU A 502 9.06 27.20 -4.13
CA LEU A 502 9.64 27.66 -5.38
C LEU A 502 8.57 27.85 -6.48
N PHE A 503 7.57 26.96 -6.56
CA PHE A 503 6.46 27.13 -7.48
C PHE A 503 5.66 28.40 -7.17
N ASP A 504 5.30 28.64 -5.90
CA ASP A 504 4.49 29.80 -5.50
C ASP A 504 5.20 31.13 -5.80
N GLU A 505 6.51 31.20 -5.59
CA GLU A 505 7.33 32.37 -5.93
C GLU A 505 7.22 32.74 -7.42
N VAL A 506 7.07 31.76 -8.31
CA VAL A 506 6.94 32.00 -9.75
C VAL A 506 5.52 31.87 -10.27
N ALA A 507 4.53 31.47 -9.46
CA ALA A 507 3.19 31.06 -9.91
C ALA A 507 2.54 32.08 -10.85
N HIS A 508 2.76 33.37 -10.57
CA HIS A 508 2.18 34.49 -11.32
C HIS A 508 3.09 35.10 -12.39
N ASP A 509 4.30 34.57 -12.63
CA ASP A 509 5.20 35.02 -13.71
C ASP A 509 4.79 34.40 -15.06
N PRO A 510 4.15 35.14 -16.00
CA PRO A 510 3.68 34.58 -17.26
C PRO A 510 4.82 34.15 -18.20
N SER A 511 6.05 34.65 -17.97
CA SER A 511 7.21 34.32 -18.79
C SER A 511 7.71 32.89 -18.56
N ILE A 512 7.32 32.26 -17.45
CA ILE A 512 7.67 30.89 -17.10
C ILE A 512 6.46 30.00 -17.34
N LYS A 513 6.66 28.89 -18.04
CA LYS A 513 5.71 27.78 -18.11
C LYS A 513 6.00 26.80 -16.99
N LYS A 514 5.05 26.59 -16.09
CA LYS A 514 5.19 25.66 -14.96
C LYS A 514 4.49 24.36 -15.32
N ILE A 515 5.20 23.26 -15.24
CA ILE A 515 4.67 21.93 -15.50
C ILE A 515 4.70 21.15 -14.19
N ILE A 516 3.54 20.96 -13.57
CA ILE A 516 3.39 20.10 -12.40
C ILE A 516 3.20 18.67 -12.92
N LEU A 517 4.10 17.76 -12.54
CA LEU A 517 4.05 16.36 -12.98
C LEU A 517 3.53 15.49 -11.83
N THR A 518 2.24 15.13 -11.86
CA THR A 518 1.55 14.40 -10.78
C THR A 518 1.81 12.89 -10.83
N ARG A 519 1.48 12.20 -9.73
CA ARG A 519 1.54 10.73 -9.62
C ARG A 519 0.16 10.20 -9.25
N SER A 520 -0.06 9.83 -7.99
CA SER A 520 -1.34 9.29 -7.53
C SER A 520 -2.20 10.28 -6.76
N ARG A 521 -1.88 11.57 -6.81
CA ARG A 521 -2.70 12.61 -6.18
C ARG A 521 -2.90 13.76 -7.15
N ARG A 522 -4.14 14.23 -7.19
CA ARG A 522 -4.52 15.44 -7.89
C ARG A 522 -3.91 16.65 -7.20
N ILE A 523 -3.36 17.53 -8.02
CA ILE A 523 -2.80 18.81 -7.57
C ILE A 523 -3.44 19.90 -8.40
N ASP A 524 -4.14 20.80 -7.72
CA ASP A 524 -4.75 21.96 -8.35
C ASP A 524 -4.20 23.21 -7.69
N LEU A 525 -3.29 23.90 -8.39
CA LEU A 525 -2.63 25.09 -7.88
C LEU A 525 -2.88 26.26 -8.83
N PRO A 526 -3.30 27.43 -8.30
CA PRO A 526 -3.53 28.60 -9.12
C PRO A 526 -2.21 29.15 -9.67
N GLY A 527 -2.29 29.80 -10.83
CA GLY A 527 -1.14 30.50 -11.42
C GLY A 527 -1.34 30.81 -12.90
N GLN A 528 -0.37 31.52 -13.47
CA GLN A 528 -0.32 31.82 -14.89
C GLN A 528 0.61 30.85 -15.61
N ASN A 529 0.18 30.36 -16.77
CA ASN A 529 0.95 29.42 -17.61
C ASN A 529 1.35 28.12 -16.85
N VAL A 530 0.41 27.60 -16.06
CA VAL A 530 0.54 26.33 -15.31
C VAL A 530 -0.11 25.20 -16.10
N VAL A 531 0.59 24.07 -16.19
CA VAL A 531 0.09 22.82 -16.76
C VAL A 531 0.27 21.72 -15.73
N THR A 532 -0.81 21.04 -15.36
CA THR A 532 -0.77 19.88 -14.47
C THR A 532 -1.12 18.62 -15.23
N VAL A 533 -0.17 17.68 -15.28
CA VAL A 533 -0.33 16.42 -16.01
C VAL A 533 0.33 15.26 -15.28
N PRO A 534 -0.18 14.01 -15.35
CA PRO A 534 0.46 12.87 -14.72
C PRO A 534 1.80 12.54 -15.37
N LEU A 535 2.83 12.35 -14.56
CA LEU A 535 4.21 12.06 -14.96
C LEU A 535 4.30 10.83 -15.87
N MET A 536 3.47 9.82 -15.60
CA MET A 536 3.48 8.55 -16.31
C MET A 536 2.66 8.59 -17.61
N SER A 537 1.88 9.65 -17.84
CA SER A 537 1.10 9.80 -19.06
C SER A 537 1.97 10.20 -20.25
N ARG A 538 1.47 9.93 -21.47
CA ARG A 538 2.13 10.34 -22.70
C ARG A 538 2.37 11.86 -22.78
N GLU A 539 1.41 12.65 -22.31
CA GLU A 539 1.52 14.11 -22.24
C GLU A 539 2.58 14.56 -21.22
N GLY A 540 2.61 13.94 -20.04
CA GLY A 540 3.65 14.18 -19.03
C GLY A 540 5.05 13.94 -19.56
N GLN A 541 5.25 12.84 -20.31
CA GLN A 541 6.51 12.57 -21.00
C GLN A 541 6.86 13.67 -22.00
N HIS A 542 5.89 14.13 -22.81
CA HIS A 542 6.09 15.20 -23.79
C HIS A 542 6.50 16.55 -23.18
N HIS A 543 5.98 16.87 -21.99
CA HIS A 543 6.40 18.05 -21.25
C HIS A 543 7.80 17.86 -20.65
N LEU A 544 8.04 16.73 -19.99
CA LEU A 544 9.31 16.45 -19.32
C LEU A 544 10.50 16.50 -20.30
N VAL A 545 10.39 15.90 -21.49
CA VAL A 545 11.45 15.94 -22.52
C VAL A 545 11.69 17.32 -23.12
N ARG A 546 10.90 18.35 -22.77
CA ARG A 546 11.05 19.73 -23.26
C ARG A 546 11.43 20.72 -22.17
N SER A 547 11.25 20.37 -20.90
CA SER A 547 11.58 21.22 -19.76
C SER A 547 13.08 21.27 -19.53
N ARG A 548 13.73 22.43 -19.70
CA ARG A 548 15.16 22.55 -19.38
C ARG A 548 15.39 22.52 -17.88
N GLN A 549 14.54 23.15 -17.08
CA GLN A 549 14.70 23.23 -15.62
C GLN A 549 13.79 22.19 -14.96
N ILE A 550 14.35 21.30 -14.14
CA ILE A 550 13.62 20.25 -13.44
C ILE A 550 13.98 20.30 -11.96
N PHE A 551 12.97 20.52 -11.12
CA PHE A 551 13.13 20.66 -9.67
C PHE A 551 12.83 19.34 -8.97
N VAL A 552 13.81 18.80 -8.25
CA VAL A 552 13.70 17.47 -7.64
C VAL A 552 13.95 17.52 -6.14
N LYS A 553 13.29 16.64 -5.39
CA LYS A 553 13.39 16.56 -3.92
C LYS A 553 14.43 15.54 -3.44
N HIS A 554 14.51 14.41 -4.13
CA HIS A 554 15.39 13.29 -3.76
C HIS A 554 16.51 13.11 -4.80
N GLY A 555 16.14 13.08 -6.08
CA GLY A 555 17.11 12.96 -7.16
C GLY A 555 16.48 12.90 -8.55
N PRO A 556 17.29 13.06 -9.61
CA PRO A 556 16.82 13.05 -11.00
C PRO A 556 15.97 11.82 -11.38
N ARG A 557 16.44 10.60 -11.11
CA ARG A 557 15.74 9.35 -11.48
C ARG A 557 14.62 9.02 -10.52
N ILE A 558 14.75 9.38 -9.24
CA ILE A 558 13.71 9.14 -8.24
C ILE A 558 12.46 9.99 -8.56
N ASN A 559 12.63 11.30 -8.68
CA ASN A 559 11.51 12.21 -8.95
C ASN A 559 11.07 12.14 -10.42
N GLY A 560 12.01 12.16 -11.36
CA GLY A 560 11.73 12.20 -12.80
C GLY A 560 11.22 10.89 -13.40
N HIS A 561 11.54 9.74 -12.78
CA HIS A 561 11.24 8.36 -13.21
C HIS A 561 11.81 7.93 -14.57
N TRP A 562 11.69 8.78 -15.58
CA TRP A 562 12.12 8.56 -16.96
C TRP A 562 13.62 8.86 -17.14
N PRO A 563 14.28 8.20 -18.11
CA PRO A 563 15.71 8.36 -18.37
C PRO A 563 16.02 9.66 -19.14
N VAL A 564 15.77 10.79 -18.49
CA VAL A 564 16.05 12.14 -18.99
C VAL A 564 17.55 12.42 -18.95
N SER A 565 18.09 13.06 -19.99
CA SER A 565 19.52 13.33 -20.10
C SER A 565 19.97 14.51 -19.23
N PRO A 566 20.90 14.34 -18.28
CA PRO A 566 21.40 15.45 -17.47
C PRO A 566 22.30 16.44 -18.25
N ILE A 567 22.62 16.12 -19.52
CA ILE A 567 23.38 17.03 -20.40
C ILE A 567 22.46 18.11 -20.98
N THR A 568 21.21 17.73 -21.28
CA THR A 568 20.24 18.60 -21.92
C THR A 568 19.21 19.17 -20.94
N HIS A 569 19.25 18.76 -19.67
CA HIS A 569 18.38 19.24 -18.60
C HIS A 569 19.18 19.64 -17.38
N ASN A 570 18.71 20.67 -16.69
CA ASN A 570 19.23 21.10 -15.40
C ASN A 570 18.34 20.51 -14.30
N PHE A 571 18.85 19.50 -13.61
CA PHE A 571 18.24 19.01 -12.37
C PHE A 571 18.72 19.86 -11.20
N VAL A 572 17.83 20.66 -10.63
CA VAL A 572 18.09 21.42 -9.40
C VAL A 572 17.48 20.66 -8.24
N ASN A 573 18.32 20.10 -7.39
CA ASN A 573 17.87 19.36 -6.21
C ASN A 573 17.56 20.34 -5.08
N LEU A 574 16.28 20.43 -4.74
CA LEU A 574 15.78 21.29 -3.68
C LEU A 574 15.89 20.65 -2.30
N TRP A 575 16.18 19.35 -2.26
CA TRP A 575 16.29 18.56 -1.04
C TRP A 575 15.06 18.72 -0.11
N HIS A 576 15.16 18.23 1.12
CA HIS A 576 14.01 18.14 2.03
C HIS A 576 14.34 18.43 3.49
N GLY A 577 15.51 19.03 3.77
CA GLY A 577 15.88 19.51 5.10
C GLY A 577 17.37 19.52 5.35
N ILE A 578 17.78 20.12 6.46
CA ILE A 578 19.19 20.20 6.85
C ILE A 578 19.57 18.90 7.55
N PRO A 579 20.50 18.10 7.00
CA PRO A 579 20.73 16.75 7.48
C PRO A 579 21.47 16.73 8.83
N LEU A 580 20.89 16.09 9.83
CA LEU A 580 21.62 15.66 11.04
C LEU A 580 22.23 14.26 10.86
N LYS A 581 21.54 13.41 10.11
CA LYS A 581 21.91 12.02 9.81
C LYS A 581 22.82 11.97 8.59
N ARG A 582 23.82 11.09 8.59
CA ARG A 582 24.60 10.83 7.38
C ARG A 582 23.76 10.09 6.35
N PHE A 583 23.99 10.41 5.09
CA PHE A 583 23.30 9.82 3.94
C PHE A 583 24.20 9.93 2.70
N GLY A 584 23.80 9.28 1.62
CA GLY A 584 24.58 9.32 0.38
C GLY A 584 25.98 8.75 0.58
N SER A 585 26.96 9.36 -0.09
CA SER A 585 28.37 8.98 0.03
C SER A 585 29.00 9.25 1.42
N ALA A 586 28.27 9.91 2.33
CA ALA A 586 28.73 10.14 3.70
C ALA A 586 28.32 9.04 4.68
N MET A 587 27.52 8.04 4.25
CA MET A 587 27.17 6.90 5.08
C MET A 587 28.42 6.15 5.56
N ILE A 588 28.32 5.49 6.72
CA ILE A 588 29.38 4.61 7.22
C ILE A 588 29.30 3.28 6.46
N ASP A 589 30.40 2.87 5.84
CA ASP A 589 30.55 1.61 5.09
C ASP A 589 29.39 1.28 4.12
N PRO A 590 29.04 2.19 3.19
CA PRO A 590 27.96 1.93 2.25
C PRO A 590 28.34 0.76 1.32
N PRO A 591 27.38 -0.13 0.99
CA PRO A 591 27.61 -1.17 0.00
C PRO A 591 28.12 -0.56 -1.32
N PRO A 592 29.17 -1.09 -1.97
CA PRO A 592 29.76 -0.48 -3.17
C PRO A 592 28.77 -0.31 -4.34
N GLU A 593 27.72 -1.12 -4.39
CA GLU A 593 26.67 -0.99 -5.40
C GLU A 593 25.77 0.23 -5.15
N LEU A 594 25.44 0.50 -3.88
CA LEU A 594 24.66 1.64 -3.45
C LEU A 594 25.44 2.93 -3.71
N GLU A 595 26.72 2.98 -3.32
CA GLU A 595 27.61 4.12 -3.56
C GLU A 595 27.71 4.46 -5.06
N ARG A 596 27.89 3.45 -5.93
CA ARG A 596 27.90 3.65 -7.40
C ARG A 596 26.54 4.07 -7.96
N ALA A 597 25.44 3.64 -7.36
CA ALA A 597 24.11 4.04 -7.77
C ALA A 597 23.85 5.52 -7.41
N GLU A 598 24.12 5.90 -6.16
CA GLU A 598 24.00 7.27 -5.65
C GLU A 598 24.95 8.22 -6.38
N GLY A 599 26.22 7.86 -6.58
CA GLY A 599 27.16 8.70 -7.31
C GLY A 599 26.70 8.97 -8.76
N ARG A 600 26.05 8.00 -9.42
CA ARG A 600 25.44 8.22 -10.75
C ARG A 600 24.20 9.10 -10.70
N GLU A 601 23.44 9.03 -9.62
CA GLU A 601 22.26 9.88 -9.39
C GLU A 601 22.68 11.34 -9.12
N HIS A 602 23.65 11.53 -8.23
CA HIS A 602 24.18 12.84 -7.87
C HIS A 602 24.92 13.49 -9.03
N ALA A 603 25.71 12.74 -9.81
CA ALA A 603 26.39 13.27 -11.00
C ALA A 603 25.42 13.79 -12.09
N ALA A 604 24.15 13.37 -12.06
CA ALA A 604 23.12 13.88 -12.96
C ALA A 604 22.47 15.19 -12.45
N THR A 605 22.85 15.65 -11.27
CA THR A 605 22.34 16.87 -10.65
C THR A 605 23.18 18.08 -11.05
N ARG A 606 22.53 19.18 -11.44
CA ARG A 606 23.19 20.42 -11.83
C ARG A 606 23.60 21.28 -10.64
N ALA A 607 22.79 21.27 -9.58
CA ALA A 607 23.00 22.00 -8.34
C ALA A 607 22.11 21.47 -7.21
N VAL A 608 22.51 21.72 -5.96
CA VAL A 608 21.75 21.41 -4.74
C VAL A 608 21.59 22.68 -3.93
N VAL A 609 20.37 23.00 -3.47
CA VAL A 609 20.16 24.14 -2.56
C VAL A 609 20.56 23.77 -1.14
N THR A 610 21.15 24.72 -0.44
CA THR A 610 21.66 24.57 0.93
C THR A 610 21.32 25.80 1.76
N SER A 611 21.35 25.64 3.08
CA SER A 611 20.91 26.67 4.04
C SER A 611 22.04 27.55 4.55
N SER A 612 23.24 26.99 4.70
CA SER A 612 24.43 27.71 5.18
C SER A 612 25.72 27.17 4.57
N ARG A 613 26.85 27.81 4.88
CA ARG A 613 28.18 27.30 4.56
C ARG A 613 28.45 25.92 5.17
N LEU A 614 28.05 25.71 6.43
CA LEU A 614 28.24 24.41 7.10
C LEU A 614 27.40 23.34 6.41
N ASP A 615 26.13 23.64 6.15
CA ASP A 615 25.23 22.74 5.40
C ASP A 615 25.80 22.44 4.00
N SER A 616 26.39 23.43 3.32
CA SER A 616 27.03 23.23 2.01
C SER A 616 28.20 22.24 2.05
N LEU A 617 29.00 22.24 3.12
CA LEU A 617 30.10 21.27 3.30
C LEU A 617 29.55 19.87 3.56
N THR A 618 28.54 19.76 4.42
CA THR A 618 27.87 18.50 4.76
C THR A 618 27.18 17.89 3.54
N MET A 619 26.35 18.66 2.86
CA MET A 619 25.64 18.25 1.64
C MET A 619 26.61 17.85 0.55
N ARG A 620 27.71 18.58 0.34
CA ARG A 620 28.75 18.20 -0.63
C ARG A 620 29.32 16.81 -0.34
N SER A 621 29.56 16.46 0.93
CA SER A 621 30.08 15.13 1.29
C SER A 621 29.09 14.02 0.94
N ALA A 622 27.80 14.24 1.14
CA ALA A 622 26.75 13.27 0.84
C ALA A 622 26.44 13.17 -0.66
N PHE A 623 26.55 14.30 -1.38
CA PHE A 623 26.24 14.46 -2.80
C PHE A 623 27.46 14.31 -3.72
N TRP A 624 28.50 13.59 -3.31
CA TRP A 624 29.61 13.27 -4.21
C TRP A 624 29.08 12.65 -5.52
N PRO A 625 29.54 13.10 -6.72
CA PRO A 625 30.74 13.90 -6.98
C PRO A 625 30.54 15.41 -7.18
N LEU A 626 29.44 15.99 -6.70
CA LEU A 626 29.19 17.44 -6.88
C LEU A 626 30.28 18.32 -6.23
N ALA A 627 30.60 19.43 -6.89
CA ALA A 627 31.57 20.39 -6.40
C ALA A 627 30.91 21.38 -5.44
N HIS A 628 31.73 22.10 -4.65
CA HIS A 628 31.22 23.14 -3.76
C HIS A 628 30.47 24.26 -4.51
N ALA A 629 30.86 24.57 -5.76
CA ALA A 629 30.18 25.57 -6.58
C ALA A 629 28.76 25.15 -7.02
N ASP A 630 28.47 23.85 -6.94
CA ASP A 630 27.16 23.28 -7.24
C ASP A 630 26.22 23.32 -6.01
N MET A 631 26.75 23.65 -4.83
CA MET A 631 25.97 23.94 -3.63
C MET A 631 25.54 25.40 -3.66
N TRP A 632 24.23 25.66 -3.62
CA TRP A 632 23.66 27.00 -3.67
C TRP A 632 23.16 27.40 -2.28
N PRO A 633 23.95 28.18 -1.51
CA PRO A 633 23.56 28.63 -0.16
C PRO A 633 22.51 29.74 -0.25
N THR A 634 21.29 29.35 -0.60
CA THR A 634 20.15 30.26 -0.80
C THR A 634 19.24 30.32 0.42
N GLY A 635 19.44 29.46 1.41
CA GLY A 635 18.34 29.04 2.29
C GLY A 635 17.49 27.98 1.61
N LEU A 636 16.66 27.29 2.39
CA LEU A 636 15.68 26.34 1.88
C LEU A 636 14.35 27.08 1.57
N PRO A 637 13.82 27.02 0.33
CA PRO A 637 12.59 27.73 -0.06
C PRO A 637 11.41 27.57 0.92
N ARG A 638 11.18 26.37 1.46
CA ARG A 638 10.07 26.09 2.38
C ARG A 638 10.13 26.92 3.67
N ASN A 639 11.31 27.35 4.08
CA ASN A 639 11.48 28.15 5.30
C ASN A 639 10.84 29.53 5.17
N ASP A 640 10.61 30.01 3.95
CA ASP A 640 9.87 31.25 3.70
C ASP A 640 8.47 31.17 4.31
N TYR A 641 7.79 30.00 4.27
CA TYR A 641 6.46 29.82 4.88
C TYR A 641 6.46 29.89 6.40
N ILE A 642 7.58 29.62 7.06
CA ILE A 642 7.69 29.69 8.53
C ILE A 642 7.71 31.16 8.98
N ARG A 643 8.34 32.03 8.17
CA ARG A 643 8.69 33.40 8.56
C ARG A 643 7.87 34.49 7.86
N CYS A 644 7.26 34.19 6.72
CA CYS A 644 6.49 35.19 5.99
C CYS A 644 5.26 35.66 6.76
N GLU A 645 4.88 36.91 6.49
CA GLU A 645 3.65 37.50 7.00
C GLU A 645 2.43 36.63 6.64
N PRO A 646 1.44 36.48 7.54
CA PRO A 646 0.26 35.63 7.32
C PRO A 646 -0.46 35.88 5.99
N GLU A 647 -0.52 37.13 5.52
CA GLU A 647 -1.21 37.52 4.28
C GLU A 647 -0.48 37.05 3.01
N ARG A 648 0.80 36.69 3.13
CA ARG A 648 1.59 36.13 2.02
C ARG A 648 1.53 34.62 1.93
N LEU A 649 0.92 33.95 2.91
CA LEU A 649 0.70 32.51 2.80
C LEU A 649 -0.25 32.20 1.63
N PRO A 650 0.03 31.12 0.87
CA PRO A 650 -0.95 30.53 -0.02
C PRO A 650 -2.27 30.22 0.72
N ALA A 651 -3.40 30.38 0.04
CA ALA A 651 -4.72 30.28 0.65
C ALA A 651 -4.97 28.92 1.33
N ASP A 652 -4.49 27.83 0.74
CA ASP A 652 -4.57 26.46 1.25
C ASP A 652 -3.72 26.26 2.52
N LEU A 653 -2.55 26.90 2.60
CA LEU A 653 -1.70 26.88 3.80
C LEU A 653 -2.30 27.74 4.91
N ALA A 654 -2.86 28.91 4.58
CA ALA A 654 -3.55 29.76 5.53
C ALA A 654 -4.81 29.10 6.11
N GLU A 655 -5.54 28.33 5.30
CA GLU A 655 -6.65 27.48 5.78
C GLU A 655 -6.16 26.37 6.70
N SER A 656 -5.03 25.74 6.38
CA SER A 656 -4.44 24.73 7.25
C SER A 656 -3.99 25.32 8.59
N VAL A 657 -3.52 26.57 8.64
CA VAL A 657 -3.25 27.29 9.91
C VAL A 657 -4.54 27.46 10.70
N ARG A 658 -5.62 27.98 10.10
CA ARG A 658 -6.90 28.18 10.79
C ARG A 658 -7.49 26.87 11.34
N ARG A 659 -7.44 25.80 10.54
CA ARG A 659 -7.89 24.47 10.99
C ARG A 659 -7.08 23.97 12.17
N LEU A 660 -5.76 24.21 12.17
CA LEU A 660 -4.91 23.83 13.29
C LEU A 660 -5.23 24.65 14.55
N GLU A 661 -5.53 25.95 14.42
CA GLU A 661 -6.00 26.79 15.53
C GLU A 661 -7.34 26.32 16.11
N GLU A 662 -8.26 25.85 15.26
CA GLU A 662 -9.52 25.23 15.68
C GLU A 662 -9.28 23.90 16.41
N ASP A 663 -8.40 23.05 15.88
CA ASP A 663 -8.03 21.75 16.49
C ASP A 663 -7.37 21.93 17.87
N THR A 664 -6.55 22.95 18.05
CA THR A 664 -5.91 23.23 19.35
C THR A 664 -6.89 23.83 20.36
N GLN A 665 -7.98 24.46 19.89
CA GLN A 665 -8.96 25.16 20.73
C GLN A 665 -8.32 26.26 21.59
N GLY A 666 -7.28 26.91 21.06
CA GLY A 666 -6.52 27.96 21.75
C GLY A 666 -5.46 27.47 22.73
N ARG A 667 -5.32 26.15 22.93
CA ARG A 667 -4.26 25.55 23.75
C ARG A 667 -2.89 25.66 23.06
N ARG A 668 -1.83 25.62 23.86
CA ARG A 668 -0.44 25.60 23.37
C ARG A 668 -0.14 24.31 22.62
N LEU A 669 0.28 24.41 21.37
CA LEU A 669 0.58 23.23 20.55
C LEU A 669 2.04 22.81 20.72
N VAL A 670 2.27 21.58 21.19
CA VAL A 670 3.60 20.97 21.24
C VAL A 670 3.64 19.80 20.25
N LEU A 671 4.48 19.92 19.23
CA LEU A 671 4.61 18.87 18.22
C LEU A 671 5.43 17.70 18.76
N PHE A 672 4.98 16.48 18.52
CA PHE A 672 5.70 15.24 18.79
C PHE A 672 5.98 14.51 17.47
N LEU A 673 7.22 14.64 16.96
CA LEU A 673 7.62 14.25 15.59
C LEU A 673 8.74 13.18 15.58
N PRO A 674 8.50 11.94 16.04
CA PRO A 674 9.54 10.91 16.12
C PRO A 674 10.01 10.45 14.73
N THR A 675 11.26 9.99 14.62
CA THR A 675 11.76 9.39 13.37
C THR A 675 11.34 7.94 13.22
N PHE A 676 11.27 7.50 11.96
CA PHE A 676 11.01 6.11 11.58
C PHE A 676 12.09 5.16 12.12
N LYS A 677 11.68 3.99 12.60
CA LYS A 677 12.57 2.92 13.08
C LYS A 677 12.40 1.67 12.22
N ASP A 678 13.48 1.09 11.70
CA ASP A 678 13.40 -0.04 10.74
C ASP A 678 12.69 -1.28 11.32
N ALA A 679 12.88 -1.58 12.61
CA ALA A 679 12.22 -2.69 13.31
C ALA A 679 10.76 -2.43 13.72
N GLN A 680 10.18 -1.28 13.32
CA GLN A 680 8.77 -0.92 13.53
C GLN A 680 8.31 -1.08 15.00
N ASP A 681 7.23 -1.82 15.25
CA ASP A 681 6.52 -1.86 16.54
C ASP A 681 7.41 -2.18 17.76
N GLU A 682 8.44 -3.01 17.60
CA GLU A 682 9.36 -3.37 18.69
C GLU A 682 10.46 -2.32 18.94
N ALA A 683 10.59 -1.32 18.07
CA ALA A 683 11.67 -0.34 18.12
C ALA A 683 11.28 1.02 18.72
N TYR A 684 9.98 1.29 18.83
CA TYR A 684 9.46 2.55 19.37
C TYR A 684 9.40 2.53 20.90
N TYR A 685 9.62 3.70 21.50
CA TYR A 685 9.46 3.87 22.95
C TYR A 685 7.99 3.65 23.35
N ARG A 686 7.77 2.84 24.38
CA ARG A 686 6.44 2.57 24.93
C ARG A 686 6.34 3.24 26.30
N PHE A 687 5.45 4.21 26.40
CA PHE A 687 5.22 4.93 27.64
C PHE A 687 4.54 4.01 28.65
N SER A 688 5.00 4.04 29.89
CA SER A 688 4.32 3.36 30.99
C SER A 688 2.99 4.07 31.31
N PRO A 689 2.03 3.39 31.97
CA PRO A 689 0.80 4.04 32.42
C PRO A 689 1.04 5.28 33.31
N GLU A 690 2.12 5.27 34.10
CA GLU A 690 2.50 6.40 34.95
C GLU A 690 3.04 7.58 34.12
N GLU A 691 3.82 7.31 33.08
CA GLU A 691 4.34 8.32 32.14
C GLU A 691 3.23 8.94 31.31
N LEU A 692 2.24 8.15 30.85
CA LEU A 692 1.05 8.66 30.16
C LEU A 692 0.21 9.55 31.07
N ALA A 693 0.02 9.15 32.34
CA ALA A 693 -0.66 9.98 33.32
C ALA A 693 0.08 11.29 33.60
N TRP A 694 1.42 11.24 33.65
CA TRP A 694 2.26 12.44 33.80
C TRP A 694 2.12 13.39 32.61
N LEU A 695 2.18 12.86 31.37
CA LEU A 695 1.99 13.67 30.15
C LEU A 695 0.61 14.32 30.11
N GLN A 696 -0.43 13.60 30.55
CA GLN A 696 -1.79 14.12 30.63
C GLN A 696 -1.90 15.27 31.65
N ASP A 697 -1.32 15.09 32.84
CA ASP A 697 -1.26 16.14 33.86
C ASP A 697 -0.45 17.36 33.37
N TRP A 698 0.69 17.14 32.73
CA TRP A 698 1.50 18.21 32.15
C TRP A 698 0.73 19.02 31.11
N MET A 699 0.04 18.35 30.17
CA MET A 699 -0.82 19.02 29.18
C MET A 699 -1.90 19.87 29.86
N TYR A 700 -2.51 19.36 30.94
CA TYR A 700 -3.52 20.09 31.71
C TYR A 700 -2.93 21.31 32.43
N ARG A 701 -1.79 21.16 33.13
CA ARG A 701 -1.14 22.25 33.89
C ARG A 701 -0.67 23.40 33.01
N HIS A 702 -0.22 23.11 31.80
CA HIS A 702 0.34 24.10 30.88
C HIS A 702 -0.64 24.58 29.79
N ASP A 703 -1.91 24.17 29.88
CA ASP A 703 -2.93 24.43 28.86
C ASP A 703 -2.44 24.09 27.45
N ALA A 704 -1.88 22.88 27.31
CA ALA A 704 -1.18 22.42 26.12
C ALA A 704 -1.87 21.19 25.48
N VAL A 705 -1.53 20.93 24.22
CA VAL A 705 -1.94 19.74 23.49
C VAL A 705 -0.77 19.19 22.66
N LEU A 706 -0.63 17.87 22.64
CA LEU A 706 0.36 17.20 21.79
C LEU A 706 -0.19 17.03 20.37
N GLY A 707 0.58 17.47 19.37
CA GLY A 707 0.35 17.15 17.96
C GLY A 707 1.26 16.02 17.51
N VAL A 708 0.72 14.83 17.28
CA VAL A 708 1.50 13.64 16.92
C VAL A 708 1.61 13.49 15.40
N ARG A 709 2.84 13.36 14.88
CA ARG A 709 3.09 12.97 13.48
C ARG A 709 4.24 11.99 13.39
N GLU A 710 3.85 10.75 13.13
CA GLU A 710 4.76 9.67 12.80
C GLU A 710 5.10 9.68 11.30
N HIS A 711 6.21 9.03 10.96
CA HIS A 711 6.65 8.92 9.58
C HIS A 711 5.62 8.21 8.69
N MET A 712 5.53 8.56 7.41
CA MET A 712 4.54 7.97 6.49
C MET A 712 4.72 6.48 6.25
N ALA A 713 5.97 5.99 6.35
CA ALA A 713 6.27 4.57 6.25
C ALA A 713 5.98 3.80 7.54
N ASP A 714 5.73 4.49 8.65
CA ASP A 714 5.35 3.84 9.90
C ASP A 714 3.92 3.33 9.81
N SER A 715 3.81 2.01 9.76
CA SER A 715 2.54 1.29 9.69
C SER A 715 2.03 0.85 11.06
N ALA A 716 2.88 0.87 12.10
CA ALA A 716 2.54 0.46 13.45
C ALA A 716 1.76 1.56 14.19
N LYS A 717 2.08 2.83 13.90
CA LYS A 717 1.43 4.00 14.50
C LYS A 717 1.43 3.97 16.04
N THR A 718 2.51 3.44 16.61
CA THR A 718 2.65 3.09 18.04
C THR A 718 2.44 4.31 18.95
N TYR A 719 2.91 5.50 18.59
CA TYR A 719 2.71 6.71 19.39
C TYR A 719 1.31 7.27 19.27
N TRP A 720 0.72 7.24 18.07
CA TRP A 720 -0.68 7.66 17.90
C TRP A 720 -1.61 6.84 18.79
N HIS A 721 -1.47 5.52 18.82
CA HIS A 721 -2.29 4.64 19.65
C HIS A 721 -2.15 4.90 21.16
N GLN A 722 -0.99 5.33 21.63
CA GLN A 722 -0.74 5.63 23.05
C GLN A 722 -1.24 7.03 23.45
N LEU A 723 -1.06 8.03 22.58
CA LEU A 723 -1.29 9.44 22.92
C LEU A 723 -2.68 9.95 22.52
N ALA A 724 -3.33 9.36 21.50
CA ALA A 724 -4.69 9.75 21.10
C ALA A 724 -5.72 9.66 22.24
N PRO A 725 -5.73 8.63 23.11
CA PRO A 725 -6.63 8.57 24.28
C PRO A 725 -6.46 9.72 25.27
N LEU A 726 -5.31 10.41 25.27
CA LEU A 726 -5.04 11.56 26.14
C LEU A 726 -5.56 12.89 25.55
N GLY A 727 -6.16 12.88 24.36
CA GLY A 727 -6.65 14.07 23.66
C GLY A 727 -5.61 14.73 22.75
N ALA A 728 -4.56 14.00 22.34
CA ALA A 728 -3.61 14.45 21.32
C ALA A 728 -4.30 14.64 19.96
N ILE A 729 -3.78 15.56 19.15
CA ILE A 729 -4.29 15.84 17.80
C ILE A 729 -3.47 15.13 16.73
N ASP A 730 -4.14 14.55 15.72
CA ASP A 730 -3.47 13.96 14.55
C ASP A 730 -2.94 15.09 13.66
N VAL A 731 -1.61 15.24 13.60
CA VAL A 731 -0.94 16.18 12.68
C VAL A 731 -0.17 15.45 11.57
N SER A 732 -0.58 14.23 11.24
CA SER A 732 0.00 13.41 10.19
C SER A 732 0.07 14.14 8.84
N SER A 733 1.00 13.71 7.98
CA SER A 733 1.16 14.22 6.62
C SER A 733 -0.06 14.06 5.72
N ARG A 734 -1.08 13.29 6.14
CA ARG A 734 -2.37 13.28 5.46
C ARG A 734 -3.15 14.55 5.76
N ARG A 735 -3.31 14.87 7.05
CA ARG A 735 -4.17 15.98 7.51
C ARG A 735 -3.46 17.33 7.39
N TYR A 736 -2.15 17.32 7.62
CA TYR A 736 -1.28 18.48 7.52
C TYR A 736 -0.04 18.10 6.70
N PRO A 737 -0.12 18.10 5.36
CA PRO A 737 1.00 17.70 4.51
C PRO A 737 2.26 18.57 4.72
N ASP A 738 2.07 19.86 4.94
CA ASP A 738 3.13 20.87 5.04
C ASP A 738 3.59 21.04 6.50
N LEU A 739 4.84 20.67 6.79
CA LEU A 739 5.44 20.79 8.12
C LEU A 739 5.60 22.25 8.54
N GLU A 740 5.78 23.13 7.57
CA GLU A 740 6.02 24.55 7.76
C GLU A 740 4.81 25.25 8.40
N VAL A 741 3.59 24.78 8.08
CA VAL A 741 2.34 25.20 8.73
C VAL A 741 2.31 24.78 10.20
N LEU A 742 2.80 23.58 10.51
CA LEU A 742 2.91 23.11 11.89
C LEU A 742 3.95 23.94 12.66
N TYR A 743 5.13 24.15 12.08
CA TYR A 743 6.22 24.87 12.75
C TYR A 743 5.85 26.33 13.08
N ARG A 744 5.19 27.05 12.17
CA ARG A 744 4.79 28.44 12.43
C ARG A 744 3.74 28.57 13.52
N SER A 745 2.94 27.53 13.74
CA SER A 745 1.81 27.55 14.67
C SER A 745 2.18 26.96 16.04
N ALA A 746 3.11 26.00 16.09
CA ALA A 746 3.46 25.27 17.30
C ALA A 746 4.30 26.06 18.31
N ASP A 747 3.91 26.04 19.58
CA ASP A 747 4.58 26.70 20.70
C ASP A 747 5.85 25.97 21.15
N GLY A 748 6.02 24.70 20.79
CA GLY A 748 7.26 23.96 20.96
C GLY A 748 7.32 22.65 20.18
N LEU A 749 8.50 22.02 20.19
CA LEU A 749 8.77 20.80 19.43
C LEU A 749 9.52 19.76 20.28
N VAL A 750 8.98 18.55 20.33
CA VAL A 750 9.66 17.34 20.78
C VAL A 750 9.86 16.41 19.58
N SER A 751 11.09 15.99 19.36
CA SER A 751 11.47 15.03 18.33
C SER A 751 12.63 14.20 18.87
N ASP A 752 13.17 13.24 18.13
CA ASP A 752 14.44 12.57 18.46
C ASP A 752 15.64 13.29 17.79
N TYR A 753 16.28 12.66 16.81
CA TYR A 753 17.42 13.17 16.04
C TYR A 753 17.03 13.54 14.60
N SER A 754 15.86 14.17 14.46
CA SER A 754 15.27 14.59 13.19
C SER A 754 15.77 15.96 12.75
N SER A 755 15.88 16.17 11.44
CA SER A 755 16.17 17.49 10.87
C SER A 755 15.09 18.53 11.16
N CYS A 756 13.88 18.12 11.58
CA CYS A 756 12.81 19.07 11.93
C CYS A 756 13.21 20.00 13.09
N LEU A 757 14.05 19.54 14.02
CA LEU A 757 14.59 20.36 15.11
C LEU A 757 15.41 21.53 14.56
N VAL A 758 16.17 21.31 13.47
CA VAL A 758 16.97 22.35 12.84
C VAL A 758 16.09 23.39 12.17
N ASP A 759 15.09 22.96 11.37
CA ASP A 759 14.16 23.90 10.73
C ASP A 759 13.40 24.72 11.78
N PHE A 760 12.99 24.10 12.88
CA PHE A 760 12.23 24.72 13.95
C PHE A 760 13.02 25.82 14.69
N MET A 761 14.36 25.84 14.60
CA MET A 761 15.18 26.93 15.14
C MET A 761 14.82 28.30 14.54
N LEU A 762 14.22 28.34 13.36
CA LEU A 762 13.75 29.59 12.75
C LEU A 762 12.59 30.24 13.52
N THR A 763 11.86 29.48 14.33
CA THR A 763 10.77 30.01 15.16
C THR A 763 11.29 30.75 16.39
N GLY A 764 12.47 30.36 16.91
CA GLY A 764 12.97 30.83 18.21
C GLY A 764 12.23 30.23 19.41
N ARG A 765 11.39 29.22 19.19
CA ARG A 765 10.55 28.57 20.22
C ARG A 765 11.30 27.39 20.89
N PRO A 766 10.86 26.98 22.11
CA PRO A 766 11.47 25.88 22.85
C PRO A 766 11.38 24.54 22.10
N MET A 767 12.41 23.72 22.26
CA MET A 767 12.46 22.38 21.69
C MET A 767 13.20 21.40 22.62
N ALA A 768 12.93 20.11 22.48
CA ALA A 768 13.67 19.04 23.14
C ALA A 768 13.87 17.84 22.20
N SER A 769 15.00 17.14 22.38
CA SER A 769 15.30 15.90 21.67
C SER A 769 15.09 14.71 22.60
N PHE A 770 14.05 13.91 22.41
CA PHE A 770 13.86 12.62 23.09
C PHE A 770 14.53 11.48 22.32
N ALA A 771 15.83 11.33 22.51
CA ALA A 771 16.69 10.39 21.80
C ALA A 771 17.02 9.16 22.66
N TYR A 772 15.99 8.46 23.15
CA TYR A 772 16.10 7.29 24.03
C TYR A 772 16.92 6.12 23.48
N ASP A 773 17.16 6.09 22.16
CA ASP A 773 17.95 5.07 21.47
C ASP A 773 19.17 5.65 20.72
N LEU A 774 19.68 6.81 21.16
CA LEU A 774 20.77 7.54 20.49
C LEU A 774 22.02 6.69 20.27
N ASP A 775 22.47 5.97 21.31
CA ASP A 775 23.67 5.12 21.24
C ASP A 775 23.53 4.02 20.19
N ARG A 776 22.38 3.34 20.18
CA ARG A 776 22.06 2.31 19.18
C ARG A 776 22.04 2.93 17.79
N TYR A 777 21.37 4.07 17.61
CA TYR A 777 21.24 4.72 16.32
C TYR A 777 22.57 5.22 15.75
N ALA A 778 23.40 5.84 16.59
CA ALA A 778 24.69 6.40 16.21
C ALA A 778 25.69 5.31 15.79
N GLN A 779 25.63 4.13 16.42
CA GLN A 779 26.57 3.03 16.18
C GLN A 779 26.12 2.02 15.13
N GLN A 780 24.81 1.78 14.95
CA GLN A 780 24.30 0.64 14.17
C GLN A 780 23.52 1.00 12.91
N GLU A 781 23.03 2.23 12.74
CA GLU A 781 22.19 2.59 11.58
C GLU A 781 22.90 3.47 10.54
N ARG A 782 22.96 4.79 10.78
CA ARG A 782 23.41 5.77 9.76
C ARG A 782 24.52 6.69 10.22
N GLY A 783 24.71 6.82 11.54
CA GLY A 783 25.60 7.82 12.13
C GLY A 783 25.11 9.26 11.93
N LEU A 784 25.61 10.17 12.77
CA LEU A 784 25.29 11.60 12.71
C LEU A 784 26.47 12.41 12.13
N PHE A 785 26.15 13.55 11.53
CA PHE A 785 27.16 14.54 11.13
C PHE A 785 27.67 15.37 12.33
N TYR A 786 26.84 15.49 13.37
CA TYR A 786 27.08 16.37 14.50
C TYR A 786 26.79 15.67 15.81
N ASP A 787 27.43 16.13 16.88
CA ASP A 787 27.00 15.86 18.24
C ASP A 787 25.78 16.75 18.54
N LEU A 788 24.63 16.12 18.83
CA LEU A 788 23.35 16.82 19.05
C LEU A 788 23.44 17.83 20.19
N SER A 789 24.17 17.50 21.27
CA SER A 789 24.34 18.34 22.45
C SER A 789 25.11 19.63 22.15
N GLN A 790 25.89 19.66 21.07
CA GLN A 790 26.69 20.81 20.63
C GLN A 790 25.97 21.71 19.63
N VAL A 791 24.92 21.20 18.97
CA VAL A 791 24.28 21.91 17.85
C VAL A 791 22.81 22.23 18.07
N LEU A 792 22.10 21.53 18.96
CA LEU A 792 20.69 21.81 19.28
C LEU A 792 20.57 22.73 20.49
N PRO A 793 19.77 23.81 20.47
CA PRO A 793 19.63 24.71 21.61
C PRO A 793 18.82 24.12 22.78
N GLY A 794 18.04 23.06 22.51
CA GLY A 794 17.27 22.33 23.52
C GLY A 794 18.03 21.15 24.12
N PRO A 795 17.55 20.60 25.26
CA PRO A 795 18.14 19.43 25.87
C PRO A 795 18.01 18.18 24.98
N VAL A 796 19.00 17.30 25.08
CA VAL A 796 19.00 15.95 24.51
C VAL A 796 18.70 14.99 25.66
N CYS A 797 17.49 14.44 25.66
CA CYS A 797 16.90 13.57 26.67
C CYS A 797 17.03 12.11 26.23
N GLU A 798 17.71 11.28 27.01
CA GLU A 798 17.86 9.84 26.73
C GLU A 798 16.90 8.99 27.57
N THR A 799 16.32 9.58 28.62
CA THR A 799 15.31 8.94 29.47
C THR A 799 14.02 9.78 29.52
N PHE A 800 12.92 9.15 29.95
CA PHE A 800 11.68 9.90 30.20
C PHE A 800 11.85 10.93 31.30
N ASP A 801 12.64 10.65 32.35
CA ASP A 801 12.92 11.61 33.42
C ASP A 801 13.60 12.88 32.87
N ASP A 802 14.54 12.72 31.94
CA ASP A 802 15.18 13.86 31.25
C ASP A 802 14.15 14.66 30.44
N LEU A 803 13.23 13.97 29.76
CA LEU A 803 12.17 14.60 28.99
C LEU A 803 11.18 15.34 29.89
N ALA A 804 10.77 14.72 31.00
CA ALA A 804 9.87 15.31 31.98
C ALA A 804 10.48 16.58 32.59
N ALA A 805 11.76 16.53 32.96
CA ALA A 805 12.49 17.69 33.46
C ALA A 805 12.61 18.82 32.41
N ALA A 806 12.84 18.48 31.14
CA ALA A 806 12.84 19.44 30.04
C ALA A 806 11.46 20.08 29.84
N LEU A 807 10.39 19.31 30.04
CA LEU A 807 9.01 19.75 29.83
C LEU A 807 8.46 20.62 30.98
N ASP A 808 8.88 20.42 32.23
CA ASP A 808 8.37 21.20 33.38
C ASP A 808 8.68 22.72 33.29
N GLY A 809 9.81 23.10 32.68
CA GLY A 809 10.20 24.50 32.42
C GLY A 809 10.09 24.93 30.95
N PHE A 810 9.37 24.15 30.12
CA PHE A 810 9.45 24.26 28.65
C PHE A 810 9.06 25.62 28.08
N PHE A 811 8.14 26.32 28.74
CA PHE A 811 7.60 27.60 28.30
C PHE A 811 8.16 28.80 29.08
N ASP A 812 9.15 28.56 29.94
CA ASP A 812 9.79 29.64 30.68
C ASP A 812 10.61 30.53 29.74
N PRO A 813 10.64 31.86 29.97
CA PRO A 813 11.49 32.75 29.18
C PRO A 813 12.95 32.35 29.27
N LEU A 814 13.64 32.35 28.12
CA LEU A 814 15.08 32.12 28.08
C LEU A 814 15.82 33.25 28.80
N THR A 815 16.87 32.89 29.54
CA THR A 815 17.84 33.87 30.05
C THR A 815 18.67 34.47 28.89
N PRO A 816 19.28 35.66 29.05
CA PRO A 816 20.10 36.26 27.99
C PRO A 816 21.21 35.34 27.44
N ASP A 817 21.85 34.55 28.31
CA ASP A 817 22.89 33.59 27.90
C ASP A 817 22.30 32.45 27.04
N GLN A 818 21.08 31.99 27.38
CA GLN A 818 20.36 30.98 26.59
C GLN A 818 19.87 31.54 25.26
N GLU A 819 19.44 32.80 25.20
CA GLU A 819 19.08 33.47 23.96
C GLU A 819 20.29 33.61 23.02
N GLU A 820 21.47 33.96 23.56
CA GLU A 820 22.71 34.05 22.79
C GLU A 820 23.16 32.67 22.29
N ASP A 821 23.13 31.63 23.14
CA ASP A 821 23.44 30.26 22.74
C ASP A 821 22.49 29.75 21.64
N TYR A 822 21.20 30.00 21.78
CA TYR A 822 20.22 29.67 20.74
C TYR A 822 20.54 30.38 19.42
N ALA A 823 20.80 31.69 19.48
CA ALA A 823 21.14 32.48 18.30
C ALA A 823 22.44 32.00 17.64
N TRP A 824 23.43 31.58 18.43
CA TRP A 824 24.69 31.02 17.94
C TRP A 824 24.47 29.68 17.23
N ARG A 825 23.77 28.73 17.86
CA ARG A 825 23.45 27.42 17.25
C ARG A 825 22.64 27.57 15.97
N ARG A 826 21.68 28.50 15.95
CA ARG A 826 20.91 28.83 14.72
C ARG A 826 21.82 29.32 13.59
N ARG A 827 22.82 30.16 13.86
CA ARG A 827 23.75 30.67 12.82
C ARG A 827 24.63 29.58 12.21
N LEU A 828 24.81 28.42 12.85
CA LEU A 828 25.50 27.28 12.24
C LEU A 828 24.76 26.78 11.00
N PHE A 829 23.43 26.76 11.04
CA PHE A 829 22.58 26.15 10.02
C PHE A 829 21.88 27.14 9.09
N PHE A 830 21.88 28.44 9.41
CA PHE A 830 21.19 29.46 8.62
C PHE A 830 22.08 30.67 8.35
N ASP A 831 22.55 30.82 7.10
CA ASP A 831 23.20 32.06 6.64
C ASP A 831 22.15 33.17 6.39
N HIS A 832 20.90 32.77 6.13
CA HIS A 832 19.76 33.65 5.91
C HIS A 832 18.59 33.22 6.80
N VAL A 833 18.02 34.17 7.54
CA VAL A 833 16.83 33.98 8.39
C VAL A 833 15.61 34.79 7.90
N ASP A 834 15.74 35.41 6.73
CA ASP A 834 14.66 36.10 6.02
C ASP A 834 13.76 35.11 5.25
N ASP A 835 12.71 35.61 4.61
CA ASP A 835 11.74 34.86 3.82
C ASP A 835 11.94 35.03 2.31
N ARG A 836 13.21 35.04 1.87
CA ARG A 836 13.64 35.28 0.49
C ARG A 836 14.40 34.12 -0.13
N ALA A 837 14.33 32.91 0.43
CA ALA A 837 15.07 31.76 -0.07
C ALA A 837 14.60 31.35 -1.46
N SER A 838 13.29 31.33 -1.71
CA SER A 838 12.69 30.99 -3.01
C SER A 838 13.16 31.96 -4.10
N ALA A 839 13.12 33.28 -3.82
CA ALA A 839 13.58 34.31 -4.75
C ALA A 839 15.07 34.15 -5.11
N ARG A 840 15.92 33.78 -4.15
CA ARG A 840 17.34 33.50 -4.41
C ARG A 840 17.53 32.29 -5.31
N VAL A 841 16.75 31.22 -5.13
CA VAL A 841 16.77 30.06 -6.03
C VAL A 841 16.32 30.45 -7.44
N VAL A 842 15.24 31.23 -7.59
CA VAL A 842 14.76 31.72 -8.89
C VAL A 842 15.86 32.50 -9.62
N ALA A 843 16.57 33.39 -8.92
CA ALA A 843 17.67 34.15 -9.50
C ALA A 843 18.82 33.24 -9.98
N ARG A 844 19.17 32.19 -9.21
CA ARG A 844 20.18 31.21 -9.61
C ARG A 844 19.75 30.42 -10.85
N VAL A 845 18.50 29.99 -10.94
CA VAL A 845 17.99 29.27 -12.11
C VAL A 845 17.96 30.17 -13.35
N LYS A 846 17.46 31.40 -13.24
CA LYS A 846 17.44 32.36 -14.36
C LYS A 846 18.85 32.68 -14.85
N SER A 847 19.88 32.60 -13.99
CA SER A 847 21.29 32.76 -14.40
C SER A 847 21.81 31.63 -15.30
N LEU A 848 21.09 30.49 -15.41
CA LEU A 848 21.40 29.39 -16.31
C LEU A 848 20.76 29.55 -17.71
N TYR A 849 20.00 30.62 -17.96
CA TYR A 849 19.36 30.82 -19.26
C TYR A 849 20.40 31.19 -20.31
N GLY A 850 20.33 30.54 -21.48
CA GLY A 850 21.30 30.74 -22.56
C GLY A 850 22.71 30.19 -22.30
N SER A 851 22.92 29.39 -21.25
CA SER A 851 24.18 28.69 -20.94
C SER A 851 24.28 27.28 -21.49
#